data_AF-A0A7X9C135-F1
#
_entry.id   AF-A0A7X9C135-F1
#
_cell.length_a   1.000
_cell.length_b   1.000
_cell.length_c   1.000
_cell.angle_alpha   90.00
_cell.angle_beta   90.00
_cell.angle_gamma   90.00
#
_symmetry.space_group_name_H-M   'P 1'
#
loop_
_entity.id
_entity.type
_entity.pdbx_description
1 polymer ?
#
loop_
_entity_poly.entity_id
_entity_poly.type
_entity_poly.pdbx_seq_one_letter_code
_entity_poly.pdbx_strand_id
1 'polypeptide(L)'
;MQYFVKLLLLKSNTPTLLFGYCAPTEQPPYAWKKKLFDKKLPIIQYTAILDKQEKNRLLDILNNRSLLKIDEDELVLNLESRPSVFSDISGLVRNKPVSEFHKIDEYWNLDKAFLMEEIEKSFPSCNGRELRDNIQRFFEVLKRECGIDFSQEGGRLGNFEYYTPGKYMNSFEVKGDIKSIIIQKKHPISEKLIVNCAAENEGRWISNEVKDFSPDIDELVFSANEPMTHYKIKIWEKDSGALVYASENVYMMEVHLNIGMVTSQKVIQDPWTEKLQQNASRHKEDIDKIKNVTVVSRHHGGHVNSGQHVPWRQAKKDGEKLCALYKKVRTKGAFVPKTADRKGEIDSFQKVREYIEAGGVKQVVLSDPYFSVKSAAKLLGRISTTNVELNVITALSTLDPDTGEKNAETKEQCKAFIEQNRNLLHSNLTILNVLRGKKQGFHDRCLIRYFDDGHIDGFLLSNSLNSAGQFFPYIIAPLESEVCLEVADYLQKLTDITYQNTLPEDERVQIETLCSPVTNRENTELGQEYALPQLLTGESSIEDAIRRCVNLNYFTDDSISKNFTVLPEALPEIISVIFQDWNSNPETKLKALGEAFYHTYSHVIDEGKNIIQTIPDAICSFSKTISQLAKDVEERQKHGQMPIYSQQFIYWAVMNGSAEPRSVSYWVKHPGLVYYAGEGYWSSLYNLFLLLTPEEFMHTLESVKSPLMLSILIEDIALRDYDKDLYELLLKSKWNWMHDLGAEWVWRNYESNNLDINDVLDSIEPHMQLKQSAYLLSKAAFHARMQQANTSEGEKEWNLCSQLIERIVRLCNETDIPRDEQITALNKVKELEKNSNAWLILSIAQSIKDESVRNDQLDRIINPYFNSDHSLPCNLKKDGQYIEFVVKAAELRYKDTFEKRISKLLHWHALSDWKEPYLRDRDYDRWSSSEKIVGWDAEFLKTYQNLGYELGGKLKRYLDQVKDSSDK
;
A
#
# COMPACT_ATOMS: atom_id res chain seq x y z
N MET A 1 -13.37 -7.78 -45.68
CA MET A 1 -12.26 -7.69 -44.70
C MET A 1 -11.79 -6.26 -44.67
N GLN A 2 -11.87 -5.62 -43.51
CA GLN A 2 -11.46 -4.22 -43.30
C GLN A 2 -10.07 -4.20 -42.64
N TYR A 3 -9.44 -3.03 -42.53
CA TYR A 3 -8.08 -2.91 -42.00
C TYR A 3 -7.96 -1.77 -40.99
N PHE A 4 -7.65 -2.11 -39.74
CA PHE A 4 -7.30 -1.13 -38.73
C PHE A 4 -5.90 -0.58 -39.00
N VAL A 5 -5.76 0.73 -38.92
CA VAL A 5 -4.47 1.43 -39.03
C VAL A 5 -4.28 2.32 -37.82
N LYS A 6 -3.08 2.26 -37.24
CA LYS A 6 -2.65 3.15 -36.16
C LYS A 6 -1.30 3.74 -36.49
N LEU A 7 -1.20 5.06 -36.40
CA LEU A 7 0.03 5.81 -36.60
C LEU A 7 0.34 6.63 -35.34
N LEU A 8 1.57 6.53 -34.88
CA LEU A 8 2.14 7.35 -33.81
C LEU A 8 3.16 8.29 -34.47
N LEU A 9 2.94 9.59 -34.33
CA LEU A 9 3.73 10.63 -34.95
C LEU A 9 4.36 11.54 -33.90
N LEU A 10 5.55 12.03 -34.18
CA LEU A 10 6.19 13.10 -33.43
C LEU A 10 5.50 14.42 -33.78
N LYS A 11 5.10 15.17 -32.76
CA LYS A 11 4.52 16.50 -32.92
C LYS A 11 5.62 17.51 -33.25
N SER A 12 5.68 17.93 -34.51
CA SER A 12 6.55 19.00 -35.00
C SER A 12 5.86 19.74 -36.15
N ASN A 13 6.50 20.75 -36.74
CA ASN A 13 5.97 21.50 -37.89
C ASN A 13 5.68 20.58 -39.10
N THR A 14 6.44 19.48 -39.22
CA THR A 14 6.25 18.42 -40.19
C THR A 14 6.20 17.09 -39.43
N PRO A 15 5.00 16.57 -39.11
CA PRO A 15 4.86 15.35 -38.32
C PRO A 15 5.72 14.21 -38.88
N THR A 16 6.45 13.51 -38.00
CA THR A 16 7.35 12.43 -38.40
C THR A 16 6.89 11.10 -37.80
N LEU A 17 6.93 10.01 -38.56
CA LEU A 17 6.49 8.70 -38.08
C LEU A 17 7.40 8.19 -36.95
N LEU A 18 6.81 7.89 -35.79
CA LEU A 18 7.46 7.21 -34.67
C LEU A 18 7.25 5.70 -34.74
N PHE A 19 6.05 5.27 -35.13
CA PHE A 19 5.73 3.89 -35.46
C PHE A 19 4.32 3.83 -36.07
N GLY A 20 4.09 2.91 -37.00
CA GLY A 20 2.75 2.66 -37.51
C GLY A 20 2.51 1.19 -37.80
N TYR A 21 1.26 0.76 -37.73
CA TYR A 21 0.89 -0.57 -38.20
C TYR A 21 -0.50 -0.60 -38.82
N CYS A 22 -0.69 -1.57 -39.71
CA CYS A 22 -1.96 -1.90 -40.33
C CYS A 22 -2.23 -3.39 -40.22
N ALA A 23 -3.39 -3.75 -39.70
CA ALA A 23 -3.79 -5.14 -39.48
C ALA A 23 -5.28 -5.32 -39.80
N PRO A 24 -5.72 -6.50 -40.23
CA PRO A 24 -7.12 -6.72 -40.59
C PRO A 24 -8.05 -6.56 -39.38
N THR A 25 -9.31 -6.25 -39.64
CA THR A 25 -10.34 -6.21 -38.59
C THR A 25 -11.69 -6.53 -39.20
N GLU A 26 -12.58 -7.03 -38.34
CA GLU A 26 -13.97 -7.23 -38.68
C GLU A 26 -14.86 -6.04 -38.33
N GLN A 27 -14.30 -5.02 -37.68
CA GLN A 27 -15.03 -3.80 -37.33
C GLN A 27 -15.36 -2.97 -38.58
N PRO A 28 -16.48 -2.22 -38.59
CA PRO A 28 -16.87 -1.39 -39.73
C PRO A 28 -15.88 -0.24 -39.96
N PRO A 29 -15.74 0.24 -41.21
CA PRO A 29 -14.87 1.37 -41.54
C PRO A 29 -15.21 2.63 -40.75
N TYR A 30 -14.17 3.38 -40.37
CA TYR A 30 -14.33 4.72 -39.83
C TYR A 30 -13.16 5.62 -40.23
N ALA A 31 -13.47 6.90 -40.45
CA ALA A 31 -12.52 7.93 -40.86
C ALA A 31 -11.45 8.21 -39.78
N TRP A 32 -10.32 8.77 -40.20
CA TRP A 32 -9.20 9.10 -39.32
C TRP A 32 -9.62 9.87 -38.06
N LYS A 33 -9.23 9.35 -36.89
CA LYS A 33 -9.41 9.99 -35.58
C LYS A 33 -8.06 10.42 -35.03
N LYS A 34 -7.94 11.71 -34.69
CA LYS A 34 -6.77 12.31 -34.05
C LYS A 34 -6.89 12.26 -32.53
N LYS A 35 -5.84 11.81 -31.85
CA LYS A 35 -5.68 11.89 -30.39
C LYS A 35 -4.37 12.61 -30.07
N LEU A 36 -4.45 13.66 -29.26
CA LEU A 36 -3.29 14.37 -28.73
C LEU A 36 -3.01 13.85 -27.31
N PHE A 37 -1.76 13.51 -27.03
CA PHE A 37 -1.33 13.19 -25.68
C PHE A 37 -1.08 14.49 -24.87
N ASP A 38 -0.92 14.36 -23.54
CA ASP A 38 -0.65 15.46 -22.61
C ASP A 38 0.36 16.47 -23.19
N LYS A 39 0.20 17.77 -22.88
CA LYS A 39 0.99 18.88 -23.44
C LYS A 39 2.51 18.69 -23.30
N LYS A 40 2.96 17.86 -22.35
CA LYS A 40 4.38 17.57 -22.08
C LYS A 40 4.98 16.49 -22.99
N LEU A 41 4.16 15.76 -23.76
CA LEU A 41 4.61 14.69 -24.65
C LEU A 41 4.30 15.06 -26.11
N PRO A 42 5.31 15.18 -26.97
CA PRO A 42 5.13 15.56 -28.37
C PRO A 42 4.69 14.36 -29.22
N ILE A 43 3.57 13.72 -28.87
CA ILE A 43 3.02 12.57 -29.60
C ILE A 43 1.63 12.91 -30.15
N ILE A 44 1.41 12.59 -31.42
CA ILE A 44 0.10 12.60 -32.08
C ILE A 44 -0.23 11.16 -32.48
N GLN A 45 -1.44 10.72 -32.17
CA GLN A 45 -1.95 9.43 -32.63
C GLN A 45 -3.05 9.64 -33.67
N TYR A 46 -2.97 8.85 -34.73
CA TYR A 46 -4.02 8.68 -35.74
C TYR A 46 -4.49 7.23 -35.78
N THR A 47 -5.80 7.03 -35.83
CA THR A 47 -6.43 5.70 -35.99
C THR A 47 -7.53 5.73 -37.05
N ALA A 48 -7.65 4.69 -37.85
CA ALA A 48 -8.71 4.53 -38.84
C ALA A 48 -9.04 3.05 -39.07
N ILE A 49 -10.21 2.76 -39.62
CA ILE A 49 -10.49 1.46 -40.24
C ILE A 49 -10.76 1.71 -41.72
N LEU A 50 -9.84 1.21 -42.54
CA LEU A 50 -9.80 1.38 -43.99
C LEU A 50 -10.49 0.22 -44.69
N ASP A 51 -11.13 0.53 -45.81
CA ASP A 51 -11.55 -0.48 -46.76
C ASP A 51 -10.40 -1.03 -47.62
N LYS A 52 -10.71 -2.02 -48.46
CA LYS A 52 -9.70 -2.65 -49.32
C LYS A 52 -9.07 -1.66 -50.31
N GLN A 53 -9.83 -0.70 -50.84
CA GLN A 53 -9.33 0.29 -51.79
C GLN A 53 -8.43 1.31 -51.08
N GLU A 54 -8.86 1.83 -49.93
CA GLU A 54 -8.09 2.76 -49.10
C GLU A 54 -6.80 2.14 -48.57
N LYS A 55 -6.86 0.88 -48.13
CA LYS A 55 -5.68 0.13 -47.71
C LYS A 55 -4.68 -0.04 -48.85
N ASN A 56 -5.13 -0.36 -50.06
CA ASN A 56 -4.24 -0.48 -51.22
C ASN A 56 -3.59 0.87 -51.55
N ARG A 57 -4.33 1.98 -51.49
CA ARG A 57 -3.77 3.33 -51.66
C ARG A 57 -2.69 3.63 -50.62
N LEU A 58 -2.90 3.25 -49.36
CA LEU A 58 -1.88 3.42 -48.31
C LEU A 58 -0.60 2.63 -48.62
N LEU A 59 -0.73 1.37 -49.04
CA LEU A 59 0.42 0.54 -49.43
C LEU A 59 1.14 1.09 -50.67
N ASP A 60 0.41 1.61 -51.65
CA ASP A 60 0.99 2.26 -52.82
C ASP A 60 1.78 3.52 -52.42
N ILE A 61 1.28 4.30 -51.47
CA ILE A 61 2.00 5.47 -50.92
C ILE A 61 3.30 5.04 -50.23
N LEU A 62 3.26 3.97 -49.42
CA LEU A 62 4.42 3.41 -48.74
C LEU A 62 5.47 2.86 -49.72
N ASN A 63 5.03 2.15 -50.76
CA ASN A 63 5.91 1.57 -51.79
C ASN A 63 6.55 2.66 -52.68
N ASN A 64 5.79 3.71 -53.01
CA ASN A 64 6.24 4.80 -53.88
C ASN A 64 6.88 5.97 -53.12
N ARG A 65 7.07 5.86 -51.80
CA ARG A 65 7.63 6.91 -50.92
C ARG A 65 6.96 8.28 -51.12
N SER A 66 5.64 8.27 -51.26
CA SER A 66 4.83 9.44 -51.59
C SER A 66 4.29 10.12 -50.33
N LEU A 67 3.70 11.31 -50.50
CA LEU A 67 3.08 12.06 -49.42
C LEU A 67 1.76 11.41 -48.98
N LEU A 68 1.60 11.18 -47.67
CA LEU A 68 0.34 10.76 -47.07
C LEU A 68 -0.36 11.98 -46.45
N LYS A 69 -1.56 12.31 -46.93
CA LYS A 69 -2.41 13.36 -46.34
C LYS A 69 -3.41 12.75 -45.37
N ILE A 70 -3.39 13.18 -44.11
CA ILE A 70 -4.32 12.73 -43.08
C ILE A 70 -4.92 13.96 -42.42
N ASP A 71 -6.20 14.22 -42.70
CA ASP A 71 -6.90 15.40 -42.18
C ASP A 71 -6.16 16.70 -42.58
N GLU A 72 -5.71 17.52 -41.62
CA GLU A 72 -4.90 18.72 -41.86
C GLU A 72 -3.37 18.47 -41.94
N ASP A 73 -2.91 17.28 -41.58
CA ASP A 73 -1.48 16.96 -41.49
C ASP A 73 -0.96 16.27 -42.77
N GLU A 74 0.23 16.67 -43.22
CA GLU A 74 0.95 16.07 -44.34
C GLU A 74 2.18 15.30 -43.85
N LEU A 75 2.23 13.99 -44.11
CA LEU A 75 3.29 13.08 -43.66
C LEU A 75 4.15 12.61 -44.83
N VAL A 76 5.45 12.87 -44.75
CA VAL A 76 6.45 12.37 -45.73
C VAL A 76 6.99 11.03 -45.24
N LEU A 77 6.69 9.94 -45.95
CA LEU A 77 7.08 8.57 -45.59
C LEU A 77 8.26 8.10 -46.44
N ASN A 78 9.49 8.42 -46.02
CA ASN A 78 10.71 7.93 -46.67
C ASN A 78 11.15 6.58 -46.08
N LEU A 79 10.41 5.52 -46.40
CA LEU A 79 10.65 4.17 -45.87
C LEU A 79 11.19 3.22 -46.94
N GLU A 80 12.03 2.27 -46.54
CA GLU A 80 12.52 1.18 -47.39
C GLU A 80 11.78 -0.12 -47.08
N SER A 81 11.20 -0.75 -48.10
CA SER A 81 10.53 -2.04 -47.96
C SER A 81 11.55 -3.17 -47.83
N ARG A 82 11.32 -4.09 -46.89
CA ARG A 82 12.07 -5.33 -46.70
C ARG A 82 11.22 -6.52 -47.20
N PRO A 83 11.84 -7.62 -47.67
CA PRO A 83 11.13 -8.87 -47.91
C PRO A 83 10.32 -9.30 -46.69
N SER A 84 9.13 -9.82 -46.93
CA SER A 84 8.19 -10.18 -45.87
C SER A 84 8.80 -11.14 -44.85
N VAL A 85 8.45 -10.90 -43.59
CA VAL A 85 8.86 -11.72 -42.44
C VAL A 85 7.64 -12.32 -41.74
N PHE A 86 7.85 -13.06 -40.67
CA PHE A 86 6.78 -13.61 -39.84
C PHE A 86 6.77 -12.93 -38.47
N SER A 87 5.59 -12.81 -37.86
CA SER A 87 5.41 -12.27 -36.49
C SER A 87 5.89 -13.22 -35.38
N ASP A 88 6.36 -14.42 -35.75
CA ASP A 88 6.98 -15.41 -34.87
C ASP A 88 8.41 -14.96 -34.51
N ILE A 89 8.61 -14.51 -33.27
CA ILE A 89 9.90 -14.06 -32.73
C ILE A 89 10.38 -15.14 -31.74
N SER A 90 11.68 -15.46 -31.73
CA SER A 90 12.21 -16.40 -30.74
C SER A 90 12.17 -15.81 -29.33
N GLY A 91 11.30 -16.36 -28.45
CA GLY A 91 11.28 -16.10 -27.01
C GLY A 91 10.04 -15.38 -26.51
N LEU A 92 9.86 -15.38 -25.17
CA LEU A 92 8.65 -14.94 -24.46
C LEU A 92 8.34 -13.44 -24.48
N VAL A 93 9.02 -12.67 -25.34
CA VAL A 93 8.95 -11.21 -25.30
C VAL A 93 7.74 -10.73 -26.11
N ARG A 94 6.71 -10.24 -25.41
CA ARG A 94 5.52 -9.59 -25.98
C ARG A 94 5.80 -8.15 -26.44
N ASN A 95 6.81 -7.94 -27.29
CA ASN A 95 7.07 -6.63 -27.91
C ASN A 95 6.42 -6.55 -29.31
N LYS A 96 5.11 -6.71 -29.42
CA LYS A 96 4.42 -6.68 -30.73
C LYS A 96 3.02 -6.06 -30.66
N PRO A 97 2.60 -5.29 -31.70
CA PRO A 97 1.25 -4.73 -31.80
C PRO A 97 0.15 -5.78 -31.94
N VAL A 98 0.44 -6.89 -32.63
CA VAL A 98 -0.50 -7.99 -32.90
C VAL A 98 0.11 -9.29 -32.42
N SER A 99 -0.61 -10.02 -31.57
CA SER A 99 -0.08 -11.22 -30.91
C SER A 99 -0.08 -12.45 -31.81
N GLU A 100 -1.09 -12.58 -32.66
CA GLU A 100 -1.33 -13.75 -33.50
C GLU A 100 -0.37 -13.86 -34.70
N PHE A 101 -0.26 -15.06 -35.28
CA PHE A 101 0.65 -15.33 -36.38
C PHE A 101 0.24 -14.62 -37.68
N HIS A 102 1.13 -13.76 -38.17
CA HIS A 102 0.97 -12.99 -39.39
C HIS A 102 2.26 -13.02 -40.19
N LYS A 103 2.10 -12.93 -41.51
CA LYS A 103 3.14 -12.44 -42.39
C LYS A 103 3.19 -10.91 -42.27
N ILE A 104 4.39 -10.35 -42.08
CA ILE A 104 4.59 -8.92 -41.89
C ILE A 104 5.38 -8.37 -43.09
N ASP A 105 4.84 -7.36 -43.75
CA ASP A 105 5.59 -6.51 -44.67
C ASP A 105 6.10 -5.28 -43.88
N GLU A 106 7.42 -5.16 -43.75
CA GLU A 106 8.07 -4.12 -42.97
C GLU A 106 8.58 -2.99 -43.87
N TYR A 107 8.31 -1.75 -43.46
CA TYR A 107 8.78 -0.53 -44.09
C TYR A 107 9.66 0.22 -43.09
N TRP A 108 10.96 0.27 -43.38
CA TRP A 108 11.98 0.74 -42.45
C TRP A 108 12.37 2.19 -42.67
N ASN A 109 12.40 2.97 -41.60
CA ASN A 109 13.16 4.22 -41.59
C ASN A 109 14.65 3.86 -41.43
N LEU A 110 15.48 4.24 -42.40
CA LEU A 110 16.91 3.97 -42.37
C LEU A 110 17.71 5.01 -41.58
N ASP A 111 17.20 6.24 -41.46
CA ASP A 111 17.85 7.35 -40.77
C ASP A 111 17.34 7.48 -39.32
N LYS A 112 17.79 6.54 -38.48
CA LYS A 112 17.42 6.51 -37.06
C LYS A 112 18.03 7.69 -36.29
N ALA A 113 19.18 8.18 -36.72
CA ALA A 113 19.89 9.28 -36.09
C ALA A 113 19.08 10.58 -36.21
N PHE A 114 18.62 10.90 -37.43
CA PHE A 114 17.76 12.06 -37.66
C PHE A 114 16.47 11.98 -36.82
N LEU A 115 15.80 10.82 -36.81
CA LEU A 115 14.56 10.66 -36.04
C LEU A 115 14.78 10.86 -34.52
N MET A 116 15.86 10.32 -33.98
CA MET A 116 16.20 10.50 -32.56
C MET A 116 16.56 11.95 -32.24
N GLU A 117 17.28 12.64 -33.12
CA GLU A 117 17.61 14.06 -32.97
C GLU A 117 16.34 14.93 -32.95
N GLU A 118 15.37 14.63 -33.81
CA GLU A 118 14.07 15.31 -33.82
C GLU A 118 13.26 15.04 -32.53
N ILE A 119 13.30 13.80 -32.01
CA ILE A 119 12.70 13.47 -30.71
C ILE A 119 13.37 14.28 -29.60
N GLU A 120 14.69 14.36 -29.55
CA GLU A 120 15.41 15.14 -28.54
C GLU A 120 15.06 16.63 -28.60
N LYS A 121 15.07 17.22 -29.80
CA LYS A 121 14.72 18.64 -30.03
C LYS A 121 13.26 18.98 -29.71
N SER A 122 12.36 17.99 -29.75
CA SER A 122 10.95 18.19 -29.47
C SER A 122 10.66 18.50 -27.99
N PHE A 123 11.61 18.20 -27.09
CA PHE A 123 11.53 18.59 -25.70
C PHE A 123 12.12 19.98 -25.46
N PRO A 124 11.58 20.77 -24.52
CA PRO A 124 12.16 22.05 -24.13
C PRO A 124 13.64 21.90 -23.71
N SER A 125 14.43 22.96 -23.91
CA SER A 125 15.85 22.99 -23.49
C SER A 125 15.98 22.57 -22.03
N CYS A 126 16.62 21.43 -21.79
CA CYS A 126 16.76 20.79 -20.49
C CYS A 126 18.16 20.17 -20.36
N ASN A 127 18.57 19.86 -19.14
CA ASN A 127 19.86 19.20 -18.93
C ASN A 127 19.80 17.72 -19.39
N GLY A 128 20.97 17.09 -19.59
CA GLY A 128 21.03 15.73 -20.12
C GLY A 128 20.29 14.66 -19.30
N ARG A 129 20.10 14.87 -17.99
CA ARG A 129 19.32 13.97 -17.13
C ARG A 129 17.82 14.13 -17.37
N GLU A 130 17.33 15.36 -17.37
CA GLU A 130 15.92 15.67 -17.66
C GLU A 130 15.51 15.21 -19.06
N LEU A 131 16.35 15.43 -20.06
CA LEU A 131 16.13 14.93 -21.42
C LEU A 131 15.99 13.41 -21.42
N ARG A 132 16.90 12.72 -20.72
CA ARG A 132 16.85 11.27 -20.59
C ARG A 132 15.56 10.78 -19.94
N ASP A 133 15.13 11.39 -18.84
CA ASP A 133 13.90 11.01 -18.13
C ASP A 133 12.64 11.28 -18.98
N ASN A 134 12.63 12.39 -19.73
CA ASN A 134 11.56 12.72 -20.67
C ASN A 134 11.45 11.69 -21.80
N ILE A 135 12.57 11.28 -22.40
CA ILE A 135 12.60 10.26 -23.46
C ILE A 135 12.20 8.89 -22.91
N GLN A 136 12.57 8.55 -21.67
CA GLN A 136 12.09 7.33 -21.02
C GLN A 136 10.57 7.31 -20.87
N ARG A 137 9.98 8.40 -20.38
CA ARG A 137 8.51 8.55 -20.28
C ARG A 137 7.85 8.48 -21.66
N PHE A 138 8.49 9.08 -22.67
CA PHE A 138 8.03 9.03 -24.06
C PHE A 138 8.00 7.59 -24.60
N PHE A 139 9.05 6.79 -24.40
CA PHE A 139 9.07 5.38 -24.78
C PHE A 139 8.07 4.53 -23.99
N GLU A 140 7.85 4.81 -22.70
CA GLU A 140 6.81 4.13 -21.91
C GLU A 140 5.40 4.36 -22.48
N VAL A 141 5.09 5.58 -22.93
CA VAL A 141 3.81 5.89 -23.57
C VAL A 141 3.70 5.22 -24.95
N LEU A 142 4.76 5.27 -25.76
CA LEU A 142 4.76 4.57 -27.05
C LEU A 142 4.56 3.07 -26.87
N LYS A 143 5.22 2.45 -25.88
CA LYS A 143 5.05 1.03 -25.56
C LYS A 143 3.60 0.68 -25.23
N ARG A 144 2.90 1.49 -24.43
CA ARG A 144 1.48 1.27 -24.13
C ARG A 144 0.59 1.38 -25.38
N GLU A 145 0.95 2.25 -26.32
CA GLU A 145 0.10 2.52 -27.48
C GLU A 145 0.35 1.61 -28.69
N CYS A 146 1.56 1.05 -28.83
CA CYS A 146 1.90 0.13 -29.93
C CYS A 146 2.40 -1.27 -29.50
N GLY A 147 2.59 -1.52 -28.20
CA GLY A 147 3.08 -2.80 -27.69
C GLY A 147 4.58 -3.04 -27.90
N ILE A 148 5.36 -2.03 -28.31
CA ILE A 148 6.80 -2.17 -28.59
C ILE A 148 7.61 -1.39 -27.55
N ASP A 149 8.51 -2.09 -26.86
CA ASP A 149 9.51 -1.46 -26.01
C ASP A 149 10.70 -0.98 -26.85
N PHE A 150 10.67 0.27 -27.30
CA PHE A 150 11.75 0.83 -28.13
C PHE A 150 13.12 0.88 -27.43
N SER A 151 13.16 0.79 -26.09
CA SER A 151 14.45 0.68 -25.38
C SER A 151 15.13 -0.69 -25.57
N GLN A 152 14.37 -1.70 -26.03
CA GLN A 152 14.85 -3.04 -26.38
C GLN A 152 14.82 -3.28 -27.89
N GLU A 153 13.76 -2.83 -28.57
CA GLU A 153 13.50 -3.02 -30.00
C GLU A 153 13.69 -1.72 -30.78
N GLY A 154 14.73 -0.95 -30.45
CA GLY A 154 14.98 0.38 -31.01
C GLY A 154 15.10 0.43 -32.53
N GLY A 155 15.47 -0.70 -33.16
CA GLY A 155 15.48 -0.84 -34.61
C GLY A 155 14.12 -0.60 -35.27
N ARG A 156 13.01 -0.83 -34.55
CA ARG A 156 11.64 -0.64 -35.05
C ARG A 156 11.16 0.81 -34.99
N LEU A 157 11.92 1.71 -34.36
CA LEU A 157 11.55 3.11 -34.25
C LEU A 157 11.49 3.78 -35.63
N GLY A 158 10.35 4.40 -35.94
CA GLY A 158 10.06 5.05 -37.21
C GLY A 158 9.59 4.12 -38.32
N ASN A 159 9.38 2.83 -38.02
CA ASN A 159 8.94 1.86 -39.01
C ASN A 159 7.41 1.83 -39.17
N PHE A 160 6.96 1.29 -40.28
CA PHE A 160 5.59 0.89 -40.51
C PHE A 160 5.50 -0.62 -40.78
N GLU A 161 4.49 -1.29 -40.22
CA GLU A 161 4.30 -2.73 -40.36
C GLU A 161 2.90 -3.09 -40.87
N TYR A 162 2.83 -3.86 -41.95
CA TYR A 162 1.58 -4.38 -42.49
C TYR A 162 1.43 -5.87 -42.17
N TYR A 163 0.36 -6.23 -41.46
CA TYR A 163 0.06 -7.57 -40.98
C TYR A 163 -0.93 -8.27 -41.92
N THR A 164 -0.50 -9.38 -42.50
CA THR A 164 -1.33 -10.29 -43.30
C THR A 164 -1.54 -11.60 -42.54
N PRO A 165 -2.79 -12.01 -42.26
CA PRO A 165 -3.09 -13.28 -41.59
C PRO A 165 -2.42 -14.48 -42.27
N GLY A 166 -1.96 -15.43 -41.46
CA GLY A 166 -1.62 -16.75 -41.99
C GLY A 166 -2.85 -17.43 -42.63
N LYS A 167 -2.63 -18.24 -43.68
CA LYS A 167 -3.70 -18.93 -44.44
C LYS A 167 -4.68 -19.69 -43.53
N TYR A 168 -4.18 -20.24 -42.42
CA TYR A 168 -4.94 -21.07 -41.48
C TYR A 168 -4.95 -20.54 -40.04
N MET A 169 -4.81 -19.22 -39.89
CA MET A 169 -4.66 -18.55 -38.59
C MET A 169 -5.75 -18.92 -37.55
N ASN A 170 -6.98 -19.14 -38.02
CA ASN A 170 -8.12 -19.53 -37.17
C ASN A 170 -8.60 -20.97 -37.42
N SER A 171 -7.84 -21.79 -38.14
CA SER A 171 -8.29 -23.12 -38.57
C SER A 171 -7.96 -24.23 -37.57
N PHE A 172 -7.16 -23.94 -36.54
CA PHE A 172 -6.72 -24.91 -35.55
C PHE A 172 -7.18 -24.54 -34.14
N GLU A 173 -7.56 -25.54 -33.37
CA GLU A 173 -7.74 -25.49 -31.93
C GLU A 173 -6.59 -26.27 -31.28
N VAL A 174 -5.89 -25.67 -30.34
CA VAL A 174 -4.79 -26.32 -29.62
C VAL A 174 -5.23 -26.54 -28.18
N LYS A 175 -5.36 -27.80 -27.78
CA LYS A 175 -5.67 -28.22 -26.41
C LYS A 175 -4.41 -28.84 -25.83
N GLY A 176 -3.84 -28.22 -24.80
CA GLY A 176 -2.65 -28.76 -24.15
C GLY A 176 -2.90 -29.09 -22.69
N ASP A 177 -2.48 -30.28 -22.29
CA ASP A 177 -2.21 -30.68 -20.91
C ASP A 177 -0.69 -30.65 -20.65
N ILE A 178 -0.26 -30.69 -19.39
CA ILE A 178 1.16 -30.65 -18.99
C ILE A 178 2.01 -31.74 -19.65
N LYS A 179 1.43 -32.84 -20.16
CA LYS A 179 2.17 -33.92 -20.84
C LYS A 179 1.73 -34.21 -22.27
N SER A 180 0.68 -33.55 -22.77
CA SER A 180 0.19 -33.80 -24.12
C SER A 180 -0.36 -32.55 -24.79
N ILE A 181 -0.04 -32.37 -26.06
CA ILE A 181 -0.55 -31.28 -26.90
C ILE A 181 -1.38 -31.89 -28.01
N ILE A 182 -2.62 -31.46 -28.12
CA ILE A 182 -3.59 -31.89 -29.11
C ILE A 182 -3.86 -30.72 -30.04
N ILE A 183 -3.72 -30.96 -31.35
CA ILE A 183 -3.99 -29.98 -32.40
C ILE A 183 -5.16 -30.50 -33.23
N GLN A 184 -6.27 -29.79 -33.20
CA GLN A 184 -7.52 -30.16 -33.85
C GLN A 184 -7.88 -29.16 -34.98
N LYS A 185 -8.35 -29.65 -36.12
CA LYS A 185 -8.90 -28.81 -37.18
C LYS A 185 -10.32 -28.35 -36.82
N LYS A 186 -10.59 -27.05 -36.93
CA LYS A 186 -11.95 -26.51 -36.74
C LYS A 186 -12.83 -26.73 -37.97
N HIS A 187 -12.22 -26.81 -39.15
CA HIS A 187 -12.88 -27.05 -40.42
C HIS A 187 -12.01 -27.96 -41.32
N PRO A 188 -12.59 -28.70 -42.28
CA PRO A 188 -11.82 -29.54 -43.21
C PRO A 188 -10.78 -28.73 -44.00
N ILE A 189 -9.55 -29.25 -44.09
CA ILE A 189 -8.43 -28.67 -44.87
C ILE A 189 -8.01 -29.71 -45.91
N SER A 190 -8.06 -29.33 -47.19
CA SER A 190 -7.76 -30.22 -48.33
C SER A 190 -6.28 -30.49 -48.54
N GLU A 191 -5.42 -29.60 -48.07
CA GLU A 191 -3.98 -29.64 -48.27
C GLU A 191 -3.31 -30.53 -47.22
N LYS A 192 -2.24 -31.23 -47.63
CA LYS A 192 -1.39 -31.98 -46.70
C LYS A 192 -0.52 -30.99 -45.92
N LEU A 193 -0.53 -31.10 -44.59
CA LEU A 193 0.28 -30.26 -43.73
C LEU A 193 1.34 -31.09 -43.00
N ILE A 194 2.41 -30.42 -42.56
CA ILE A 194 3.44 -30.96 -41.68
C ILE A 194 3.39 -30.15 -40.39
N VAL A 195 3.34 -30.81 -39.24
CA VAL A 195 3.27 -30.15 -37.93
C VAL A 195 4.51 -30.51 -37.12
N ASN A 196 5.25 -29.50 -36.69
CA ASN A 196 6.27 -29.63 -35.67
C ASN A 196 5.71 -29.15 -34.33
N CYS A 197 5.93 -29.96 -33.30
CA CYS A 197 5.65 -29.60 -31.93
C CYS A 197 6.91 -29.81 -31.10
N ALA A 198 7.42 -28.73 -30.51
CA ALA A 198 8.61 -28.76 -29.69
C ALA A 198 8.26 -28.26 -28.29
N ALA A 199 8.45 -29.12 -27.28
CA ALA A 199 8.15 -28.86 -25.88
C ALA A 199 9.43 -28.76 -25.06
N GLU A 200 9.44 -27.83 -24.11
CA GLU A 200 10.55 -27.54 -23.22
C GLU A 200 10.12 -27.62 -21.75
N ASN A 201 11.04 -28.09 -20.90
CA ASN A 201 10.99 -28.01 -19.45
C ASN A 201 12.28 -27.34 -18.96
N GLU A 202 12.16 -26.27 -18.17
CA GLU A 202 13.28 -25.51 -17.60
C GLU A 202 14.37 -25.11 -18.62
N GLY A 203 13.94 -24.70 -19.82
CA GLY A 203 14.84 -24.27 -20.91
C GLY A 203 15.56 -25.42 -21.63
N ARG A 204 15.16 -26.68 -21.41
CA ARG A 204 15.63 -27.85 -22.16
C ARG A 204 14.51 -28.47 -22.97
N TRP A 205 14.82 -28.91 -24.20
CA TRP A 205 13.88 -29.63 -25.05
C TRP A 205 13.60 -31.03 -24.48
N ILE A 206 12.33 -31.30 -24.14
CA ILE A 206 11.86 -32.60 -23.65
C ILE A 206 11.12 -33.41 -24.73
N SER A 207 10.61 -32.73 -25.77
CA SER A 207 10.05 -33.35 -26.96
C SER A 207 10.23 -32.41 -28.16
N ASN A 208 10.51 -32.95 -29.33
CA ASN A 208 10.57 -32.21 -30.59
C ASN A 208 10.19 -33.15 -31.73
N GLU A 209 8.90 -33.25 -31.97
CA GLU A 209 8.31 -34.20 -32.91
C GLU A 209 7.82 -33.49 -34.17
N VAL A 210 7.83 -34.21 -35.29
CA VAL A 210 7.25 -33.79 -36.56
C VAL A 210 6.28 -34.86 -37.04
N LYS A 211 5.04 -34.47 -37.38
CA LYS A 211 3.98 -35.37 -37.87
C LYS A 211 3.33 -34.83 -39.13
N ASP A 212 2.96 -35.74 -40.03
CA ASP A 212 2.11 -35.43 -41.17
C ASP A 212 0.66 -35.24 -40.70
N PHE A 213 0.03 -34.12 -41.06
CA PHE A 213 -1.38 -33.85 -40.81
C PHE A 213 -2.15 -33.95 -42.13
N SER A 214 -2.57 -35.19 -42.45
CA SER A 214 -3.29 -35.49 -43.69
C SER A 214 -4.71 -34.89 -43.68
N PRO A 215 -5.34 -34.65 -44.85
CA PRO A 215 -6.70 -34.12 -44.95
C PRO A 215 -7.72 -34.93 -44.14
N ASP A 216 -7.57 -36.27 -44.12
CA ASP A 216 -8.48 -37.23 -43.48
C ASP A 216 -8.29 -37.37 -41.96
N ILE A 217 -7.30 -36.68 -41.39
CA ILE A 217 -7.01 -36.69 -39.95
C ILE A 217 -7.53 -35.37 -39.36
N ASP A 218 -8.40 -35.43 -38.37
CA ASP A 218 -8.97 -34.23 -37.73
C ASP A 218 -8.14 -33.75 -36.53
N GLU A 219 -7.33 -34.62 -35.94
CA GLU A 219 -6.59 -34.38 -34.71
C GLU A 219 -5.19 -35.00 -34.74
N LEU A 220 -4.20 -34.26 -34.23
CA LEU A 220 -2.85 -34.77 -33.93
C LEU A 220 -2.52 -34.61 -32.45
N VAL A 221 -2.00 -35.68 -31.87
CA VAL A 221 -1.54 -35.70 -30.47
C VAL A 221 -0.01 -35.76 -30.43
N PHE A 222 0.60 -34.92 -29.61
CA PHE A 222 2.01 -34.90 -29.27
C PHE A 222 2.15 -35.15 -27.78
N SER A 223 3.08 -36.01 -27.37
CA SER A 223 3.25 -36.38 -25.97
C SER A 223 4.67 -36.08 -25.51
N ALA A 224 4.81 -35.76 -24.23
CA ALA A 224 6.09 -35.59 -23.58
C ALA A 224 6.18 -36.50 -22.35
N ASN A 225 7.37 -37.04 -22.09
CA ASN A 225 7.60 -37.94 -20.94
C ASN A 225 7.64 -37.17 -19.61
N GLU A 226 7.91 -35.87 -19.68
CA GLU A 226 7.98 -34.94 -18.56
C GLU A 226 6.92 -33.83 -18.70
N PRO A 227 6.52 -33.19 -17.59
CA PRO A 227 5.70 -31.99 -17.66
C PRO A 227 6.39 -30.88 -18.47
N MET A 228 5.67 -30.26 -19.40
CA MET A 228 6.17 -29.17 -20.23
C MET A 228 5.94 -27.82 -19.54
N THR A 229 6.97 -26.98 -19.47
CA THR A 229 6.84 -25.57 -19.04
C THR A 229 6.46 -24.66 -20.21
N HIS A 230 6.80 -25.07 -21.43
CA HIS A 230 6.70 -24.24 -22.61
C HIS A 230 6.61 -25.14 -23.84
N TYR A 231 5.84 -24.75 -24.86
CA TYR A 231 5.81 -25.45 -26.14
C TYR A 231 5.60 -24.52 -27.33
N LYS A 232 6.12 -24.95 -28.47
CA LYS A 232 6.05 -24.29 -29.78
C LYS A 232 5.46 -25.23 -30.82
N ILE A 233 4.51 -24.71 -31.58
CA ILE A 233 3.87 -25.40 -32.70
C ILE A 233 4.17 -24.61 -33.97
N LYS A 234 4.59 -25.33 -35.01
CA LYS A 234 4.77 -24.79 -36.37
C LYS A 234 4.12 -25.73 -37.37
N ILE A 235 3.35 -25.18 -38.30
CA ILE A 235 2.64 -25.95 -39.32
C ILE A 235 3.02 -25.42 -40.69
N TRP A 236 3.47 -26.32 -41.56
CA TRP A 236 3.82 -26.03 -42.95
C TRP A 236 2.90 -26.73 -43.91
N GLU A 237 2.68 -26.13 -45.08
CA GLU A 237 2.09 -26.83 -46.21
C GLU A 237 3.14 -27.76 -46.84
N LYS A 238 2.79 -29.03 -47.02
CA LYS A 238 3.75 -30.07 -47.43
C LYS A 238 4.34 -29.83 -48.82
N ASP A 239 3.51 -29.34 -49.74
CA ASP A 239 3.90 -29.19 -51.15
C ASP A 239 4.72 -27.91 -51.40
N SER A 240 4.34 -26.80 -50.77
CA SER A 240 5.03 -25.51 -50.93
C SER A 240 6.18 -25.30 -49.95
N GLY A 241 6.19 -26.04 -48.83
CA GLY A 241 7.10 -25.80 -47.70
C GLY A 241 6.82 -24.49 -46.96
N ALA A 242 5.72 -23.79 -47.26
CA ALA A 242 5.40 -22.51 -46.63
C ALA A 242 4.90 -22.70 -45.19
N LEU A 243 5.41 -21.90 -44.26
CA LEU A 243 4.89 -21.82 -42.90
C LEU A 243 3.54 -21.11 -42.91
N VAL A 244 2.48 -21.78 -42.45
CA VAL A 244 1.10 -21.30 -42.53
C VAL A 244 0.48 -21.02 -41.16
N TYR A 245 1.05 -21.56 -40.09
CA TYR A 245 0.64 -21.33 -38.71
C TYR A 245 1.82 -21.51 -37.76
N ALA A 246 1.90 -20.66 -36.74
CA ALA A 246 2.81 -20.84 -35.61
C ALA A 246 2.13 -20.38 -34.31
N SER A 247 2.42 -21.07 -33.21
CA SER A 247 1.90 -20.76 -31.88
C SER A 247 2.92 -21.14 -30.81
N GLU A 248 2.98 -20.35 -29.74
CA GLU A 248 3.87 -20.54 -28.59
C GLU A 248 3.07 -20.33 -27.31
N ASN A 249 3.19 -21.26 -26.35
CA ASN A 249 2.47 -21.21 -25.08
C ASN A 249 3.36 -21.62 -23.91
N VAL A 250 3.06 -21.09 -22.73
CA VAL A 250 3.77 -21.38 -21.48
C VAL A 250 2.78 -21.82 -20.41
N TYR A 251 3.15 -22.86 -19.68
CA TYR A 251 2.45 -23.28 -18.49
C TYR A 251 3.04 -22.59 -17.26
N MET A 252 2.14 -22.06 -16.43
CA MET A 252 2.48 -21.66 -15.07
C MET A 252 2.55 -22.93 -14.22
N MET A 253 3.76 -23.40 -13.91
CA MET A 253 3.96 -24.64 -13.15
C MET A 253 3.79 -24.44 -11.65
N GLU A 254 4.49 -23.45 -11.09
CA GLU A 254 4.46 -23.12 -9.67
C GLU A 254 4.37 -21.61 -9.47
N VAL A 255 3.59 -21.21 -8.46
CA VAL A 255 3.51 -19.84 -7.97
C VAL A 255 4.10 -19.83 -6.57
N HIS A 256 5.37 -19.45 -6.45
CA HIS A 256 5.98 -19.23 -5.14
C HIS A 256 5.46 -17.93 -4.54
N LEU A 257 4.43 -18.04 -3.70
CA LEU A 257 4.02 -16.97 -2.79
C LEU A 257 4.91 -17.05 -1.54
N ASN A 258 5.92 -16.19 -1.45
CA ASN A 258 6.61 -15.95 -0.19
C ASN A 258 5.67 -15.21 0.78
N ILE A 259 4.81 -15.95 1.45
CA ILE A 259 4.02 -15.47 2.59
C ILE A 259 4.92 -15.63 3.82
N GLY A 260 5.73 -14.61 4.10
CA GLY A 260 6.36 -14.51 5.40
C GLY A 260 5.27 -14.31 6.45
N MET A 261 5.06 -15.29 7.34
CA MET A 261 4.44 -14.98 8.62
C MET A 261 5.33 -13.94 9.30
N VAL A 262 4.81 -12.72 9.50
CA VAL A 262 5.49 -11.67 10.27
C VAL A 262 5.57 -12.16 11.71
N THR A 263 6.65 -12.87 12.03
CA THR A 263 6.88 -13.42 13.37
C THR A 263 7.41 -12.35 14.34
N SER A 264 7.86 -11.19 13.84
CA SER A 264 8.04 -9.96 14.63
C SER A 264 8.29 -8.74 13.74
N GLN A 265 7.63 -7.61 14.03
CA GLN A 265 8.04 -6.28 13.57
C GLN A 265 8.97 -5.67 14.62
N LYS A 266 10.21 -5.34 14.23
CA LYS A 266 11.14 -4.61 15.09
C LYS A 266 11.11 -3.14 14.71
N VAL A 267 10.47 -2.32 15.56
CA VAL A 267 10.55 -0.86 15.45
C VAL A 267 11.75 -0.40 16.26
N ILE A 268 12.82 0.03 15.58
CA ILE A 268 14.02 0.54 16.23
C ILE A 268 13.97 2.07 16.27
N GLN A 269 13.65 2.61 17.44
CA GLN A 269 13.79 4.02 17.79
C GLN A 269 15.11 4.22 18.54
N ASP A 270 15.97 5.09 18.02
CA ASP A 270 17.27 5.40 18.58
C ASP A 270 17.63 6.88 18.31
N PRO A 271 18.66 7.43 18.95
CA PRO A 271 19.05 8.84 18.77
C PRO A 271 19.33 9.22 17.31
N TRP A 272 19.65 8.25 16.45
CA TRP A 272 19.85 8.46 15.03
C TRP A 272 18.52 8.66 14.29
N THR A 273 17.54 7.78 14.49
CA THR A 273 16.20 7.91 13.90
C THR A 273 15.42 9.10 14.46
N GLU A 274 15.63 9.48 15.72
CA GLU A 274 15.11 10.73 16.29
C GLU A 274 15.75 11.96 15.64
N LYS A 275 17.07 11.97 15.47
CA LYS A 275 17.77 13.04 14.73
C LYS A 275 17.32 13.13 13.27
N LEU A 276 17.02 12.00 12.62
CA LEU A 276 16.44 12.00 11.27
C LEU A 276 15.00 12.51 11.27
N GLN A 277 14.18 12.19 12.27
CA GLN A 277 12.83 12.73 12.40
C GLN A 277 12.82 14.26 12.60
N GLN A 278 13.81 14.79 13.33
CA GLN A 278 13.98 16.24 13.54
C GLN A 278 14.54 16.93 12.29
N ASN A 279 15.59 16.38 11.68
CA ASN A 279 16.37 17.05 10.63
C ASN A 279 15.97 16.69 9.19
N ALA A 280 15.24 15.59 8.99
CA ALA A 280 14.75 15.08 7.71
C ALA A 280 13.23 14.83 7.75
N SER A 281 12.50 15.65 8.51
CA SER A 281 11.05 15.51 8.79
C SER A 281 10.14 15.43 7.57
N ARG A 282 10.62 15.81 6.37
CA ARG A 282 9.92 15.69 5.08
C ARG A 282 9.94 14.28 4.49
N HIS A 283 10.78 13.37 5.01
CA HIS A 283 10.95 11.99 4.52
C HIS A 283 10.38 10.94 5.49
N LYS A 284 9.23 11.24 6.13
CA LYS A 284 8.61 10.36 7.14
C LYS A 284 8.42 8.92 6.66
N GLU A 285 7.92 8.72 5.43
CA GLU A 285 7.71 7.38 4.87
C GLU A 285 9.01 6.60 4.69
N ASP A 286 10.10 7.25 4.26
CA ASP A 286 11.40 6.59 4.09
C ASP A 286 12.04 6.27 5.45
N ILE A 287 11.83 7.13 6.45
CA ILE A 287 12.18 6.89 7.86
C ILE A 287 11.34 5.71 8.40
N ASP A 288 10.07 5.58 8.02
CA ASP A 288 9.20 4.48 8.42
C ASP A 288 9.52 3.17 7.68
N LYS A 289 10.12 3.22 6.48
CA LYS A 289 10.73 2.06 5.79
C LYS A 289 12.09 1.67 6.37
N ILE A 290 12.88 2.62 6.88
CA ILE A 290 14.05 2.27 7.70
C ILE A 290 13.61 1.47 8.94
N LYS A 291 12.38 1.73 9.43
CA LYS A 291 11.73 0.95 10.49
C LYS A 291 11.09 -0.36 10.00
N ASN A 292 10.76 -0.55 8.71
CA ASN A 292 9.96 -1.69 8.19
C ASN A 292 10.48 -2.25 6.84
N VAL A 293 10.63 -3.57 6.70
CA VAL A 293 11.53 -4.20 5.69
C VAL A 293 10.84 -5.26 4.82
N THR A 294 11.02 -5.26 3.47
CA THR A 294 10.61 -6.35 2.53
C THR A 294 11.24 -6.23 1.09
N VAL A 295 11.45 -7.35 0.33
CA VAL A 295 12.37 -7.47 -0.86
C VAL A 295 11.84 -8.39 -2.02
N VAL A 296 12.16 -8.11 -3.32
CA VAL A 296 12.11 -9.06 -4.52
C VAL A 296 13.12 -8.66 -5.67
N SER A 297 13.62 -9.59 -6.53
CA SER A 297 14.43 -9.32 -7.76
C SER A 297 14.30 -10.35 -8.93
N ARG A 298 14.79 -10.03 -10.17
CA ARG A 298 14.88 -10.88 -11.41
C ARG A 298 16.07 -10.50 -12.36
N HIS A 299 16.45 -11.40 -13.30
CA HIS A 299 17.66 -11.43 -14.18
C HIS A 299 17.46 -11.16 -15.70
N HIS A 300 18.55 -11.13 -16.51
CA HIS A 300 18.64 -10.93 -17.99
C HIS A 300 19.68 -11.85 -18.69
N GLY A 301 19.51 -12.14 -19.99
CA GLY A 301 20.37 -13.00 -20.86
C GLY A 301 20.96 -12.32 -22.12
N GLY A 302 21.76 -13.07 -22.92
CA GLY A 302 22.68 -12.57 -23.99
C GLY A 302 22.26 -12.72 -25.48
N HIS A 303 23.14 -12.32 -26.42
CA HIS A 303 22.88 -12.18 -27.88
C HIS A 303 23.97 -12.76 -28.81
N VAL A 304 23.62 -13.14 -30.05
CA VAL A 304 24.50 -13.69 -31.13
C VAL A 304 24.26 -12.94 -32.47
N ASN A 305 25.30 -12.70 -33.28
CA ASN A 305 25.27 -11.89 -34.53
C ASN A 305 25.85 -12.62 -35.80
N SER A 306 25.46 -12.19 -37.01
CA SER A 306 25.96 -12.69 -38.33
C SER A 306 26.64 -11.61 -39.21
N GLY A 307 27.50 -12.00 -40.17
CA GLY A 307 28.41 -11.12 -40.93
C GLY A 307 27.98 -10.60 -42.33
N GLN A 308 26.76 -10.85 -42.82
CA GLN A 308 26.30 -10.36 -44.15
C GLN A 308 25.82 -8.89 -44.12
N HIS A 309 25.99 -8.09 -45.18
CA HIS A 309 25.52 -6.69 -45.20
C HIS A 309 24.11 -6.55 -45.78
N VAL A 310 23.17 -5.94 -45.06
CA VAL A 310 21.81 -5.57 -45.52
C VAL A 310 21.39 -4.22 -44.92
N PRO A 311 20.73 -3.29 -45.65
CA PRO A 311 20.50 -1.91 -45.21
C PRO A 311 19.77 -1.77 -43.86
N TRP A 312 18.69 -2.54 -43.66
CA TRP A 312 17.93 -2.56 -42.41
C TRP A 312 18.73 -3.09 -41.21
N ARG A 313 19.85 -3.81 -41.42
CA ARG A 313 20.72 -4.26 -40.30
C ARG A 313 21.48 -3.10 -39.70
N GLN A 314 21.96 -2.17 -40.51
CA GLN A 314 22.61 -0.97 -40.00
C GLN A 314 21.59 -0.09 -39.27
N ALA A 315 20.43 0.14 -39.88
CA ALA A 315 19.32 0.86 -39.25
C ALA A 315 18.83 0.18 -37.94
N LYS A 316 18.76 -1.16 -37.89
CA LYS A 316 18.45 -1.91 -36.67
C LYS A 316 19.49 -1.65 -35.58
N LYS A 317 20.78 -1.81 -35.90
CA LYS A 317 21.88 -1.58 -34.97
C LYS A 317 21.93 -0.13 -34.47
N ASP A 318 21.71 0.83 -35.36
CA ASP A 318 21.72 2.25 -35.01
C ASP A 318 20.53 2.59 -34.11
N GLY A 319 19.33 2.11 -34.44
CA GLY A 319 18.15 2.27 -33.58
C GLY A 319 18.31 1.61 -32.22
N GLU A 320 18.80 0.36 -32.16
CA GLU A 320 19.12 -0.34 -30.91
C GLU A 320 20.14 0.44 -30.09
N LYS A 321 21.24 0.88 -30.71
CA LYS A 321 22.31 1.64 -30.03
C LYS A 321 21.78 2.96 -29.47
N LEU A 322 21.05 3.73 -30.27
CA LEU A 322 20.52 5.04 -29.88
C LEU A 322 19.46 4.90 -28.78
N CYS A 323 18.52 3.96 -28.92
CA CYS A 323 17.44 3.78 -27.96
C CYS A 323 17.89 3.08 -26.66
N ALA A 324 18.90 2.20 -26.73
CA ALA A 324 19.41 1.48 -25.55
C ALA A 324 20.00 2.43 -24.49
N LEU A 325 20.44 3.64 -24.86
CA LEU A 325 20.88 4.68 -23.91
C LEU A 325 19.80 5.05 -22.90
N TYR A 326 18.53 4.90 -23.29
CA TYR A 326 17.37 5.20 -22.47
C TYR A 326 16.79 3.96 -21.78
N LYS A 327 17.38 2.77 -21.96
CA LYS A 327 16.98 1.57 -21.22
C LYS A 327 17.17 1.81 -19.72
N LYS A 328 16.12 1.55 -18.91
CA LYS A 328 16.24 1.51 -17.46
C LYS A 328 17.00 0.23 -17.08
N VAL A 329 18.32 0.33 -16.91
CA VAL A 329 19.14 -0.76 -16.38
C VAL A 329 19.23 -0.59 -14.87
N ARG A 330 18.94 -1.65 -14.12
CA ARG A 330 19.24 -1.69 -12.68
C ARG A 330 20.76 -1.70 -12.53
N THR A 331 21.35 -0.59 -12.12
CA THR A 331 22.80 -0.48 -11.92
C THR A 331 23.20 -1.18 -10.62
N LYS A 332 24.32 -1.92 -10.64
CA LYS A 332 24.92 -2.49 -9.42
C LYS A 332 25.53 -1.43 -8.51
N GLY A 333 26.00 -0.31 -9.07
CA GLY A 333 26.52 0.82 -8.30
C GLY A 333 25.44 1.80 -7.86
N ALA A 334 25.80 2.70 -6.94
CA ALA A 334 24.92 3.76 -6.46
C ALA A 334 25.67 5.08 -6.27
N PHE A 335 25.04 6.19 -6.65
CA PHE A 335 25.46 7.54 -6.31
C PHE A 335 24.37 8.18 -5.45
N VAL A 336 24.70 8.45 -4.20
CA VAL A 336 23.80 9.10 -3.25
C VAL A 336 24.24 10.56 -3.09
N PRO A 337 23.48 11.53 -3.62
CA PRO A 337 23.87 12.93 -3.55
C PRO A 337 23.79 13.46 -2.12
N LYS A 338 24.61 14.46 -1.81
CA LYS A 338 24.41 15.28 -0.61
C LYS A 338 23.16 16.13 -0.82
N THR A 339 22.17 15.97 0.05
CA THR A 339 20.95 16.77 0.03
C THR A 339 20.86 17.64 1.29
N ALA A 340 20.29 18.85 1.16
CA ALA A 340 20.16 19.79 2.28
C ALA A 340 19.21 19.26 3.39
N ASP A 341 18.30 18.36 3.02
CA ASP A 341 17.30 17.71 3.87
C ASP A 341 17.77 16.38 4.49
N ARG A 342 19.08 16.08 4.41
CA ARG A 342 19.71 14.85 4.93
C ARG A 342 19.20 13.53 4.32
N LYS A 343 18.40 13.55 3.25
CA LYS A 343 17.98 12.35 2.50
C LYS A 343 19.17 11.49 2.05
N GLY A 344 20.30 12.11 1.71
CA GLY A 344 21.53 11.39 1.36
C GLY A 344 22.00 10.39 2.44
N GLU A 345 21.79 10.68 3.73
CA GLU A 345 22.14 9.76 4.82
C GLU A 345 21.20 8.54 4.86
N ILE A 346 19.91 8.75 4.63
CA ILE A 346 18.86 7.71 4.57
C ILE A 346 19.13 6.77 3.38
N ASP A 347 19.32 7.35 2.20
CA ASP A 347 19.52 6.62 0.95
C ASP A 347 20.81 5.77 0.98
N SER A 348 21.87 6.30 1.62
CA SER A 348 23.14 5.58 1.80
C SER A 348 22.97 4.32 2.64
N PHE A 349 22.26 4.43 3.77
CA PHE A 349 21.97 3.30 4.64
C PHE A 349 21.09 2.26 3.94
N GLN A 350 19.99 2.69 3.31
CA GLN A 350 19.07 1.79 2.63
C GLN A 350 19.78 0.99 1.53
N LYS A 351 20.71 1.61 0.81
CA LYS A 351 21.47 0.95 -0.25
C LYS A 351 22.46 -0.10 0.27
N VAL A 352 23.22 0.22 1.31
CA VAL A 352 24.14 -0.75 1.95
C VAL A 352 23.37 -1.93 2.51
N ARG A 353 22.24 -1.66 3.18
CA ARG A 353 21.30 -2.67 3.66
C ARG A 353 20.77 -3.55 2.52
N GLU A 354 20.33 -2.96 1.41
CA GLU A 354 19.87 -3.71 0.22
C GLU A 354 20.93 -4.70 -0.27
N TYR A 355 22.22 -4.35 -0.21
CA TYR A 355 23.30 -5.25 -0.63
C TYR A 355 23.54 -6.39 0.35
N ILE A 356 23.48 -6.12 1.66
CA ILE A 356 23.66 -7.14 2.71
C ILE A 356 22.49 -8.14 2.68
N GLU A 357 21.27 -7.64 2.50
CA GLU A 357 20.03 -8.42 2.55
C GLU A 357 19.62 -9.01 1.18
N ALA A 358 20.51 -8.98 0.18
CA ALA A 358 20.21 -9.54 -1.13
C ALA A 358 20.01 -11.06 -1.06
N GLY A 359 19.02 -11.57 -1.79
CA GLY A 359 18.73 -13.02 -1.83
C GLY A 359 19.94 -13.84 -2.29
N GLY A 360 20.13 -15.01 -1.68
CA GLY A 360 21.27 -15.89 -1.93
C GLY A 360 22.56 -15.50 -1.19
N VAL A 361 22.65 -14.30 -0.59
CA VAL A 361 23.83 -13.93 0.20
C VAL A 361 23.88 -14.78 1.47
N LYS A 362 25.00 -15.49 1.66
CA LYS A 362 25.29 -16.33 2.82
C LYS A 362 26.20 -15.63 3.82
N GLN A 363 27.17 -14.87 3.34
CA GLN A 363 28.15 -14.17 4.19
C GLN A 363 28.47 -12.81 3.60
N VAL A 364 28.66 -11.82 4.49
CA VAL A 364 29.11 -10.47 4.13
C VAL A 364 30.33 -10.10 4.96
N VAL A 365 31.38 -9.62 4.30
CA VAL A 365 32.55 -9.00 4.93
C VAL A 365 32.52 -7.50 4.66
N LEU A 366 32.33 -6.72 5.71
CA LEU A 366 32.33 -5.27 5.68
C LEU A 366 33.61 -4.73 6.31
N SER A 367 34.47 -4.14 5.49
CA SER A 367 35.71 -3.47 5.90
C SER A 367 35.45 -1.97 5.99
N ASP A 368 35.56 -1.39 7.19
CA ASP A 368 35.58 0.07 7.39
C ASP A 368 36.46 0.43 8.60
N PRO A 369 37.62 1.09 8.38
CA PRO A 369 38.59 1.33 9.45
C PRO A 369 38.07 2.28 10.53
N TYR A 370 36.98 3.00 10.27
CA TYR A 370 36.37 3.96 11.18
C TYR A 370 35.02 3.51 11.76
N PHE A 371 34.63 2.25 11.56
CA PHE A 371 33.37 1.68 12.05
C PHE A 371 33.23 1.78 13.58
N SER A 372 32.54 2.81 14.06
CA SER A 372 32.38 3.13 15.49
C SER A 372 30.99 2.79 16.01
N VAL A 373 30.70 3.16 17.27
CA VAL A 373 29.35 3.10 17.86
C VAL A 373 28.28 3.71 16.93
N LYS A 374 28.60 4.78 16.20
CA LYS A 374 27.64 5.41 15.27
C LYS A 374 27.27 4.49 14.11
N SER A 375 28.25 3.85 13.46
CA SER A 375 27.97 2.87 12.40
C SER A 375 27.27 1.64 12.95
N ALA A 376 27.70 1.16 14.11
CA ALA A 376 27.12 0.01 14.80
C ALA A 376 25.63 0.24 15.09
N ALA A 377 25.27 1.37 15.69
CA ALA A 377 23.90 1.76 15.98
C ALA A 377 23.04 1.90 14.71
N LYS A 378 23.59 2.51 13.65
CA LYS A 378 22.89 2.67 12.37
C LYS A 378 22.57 1.33 11.71
N LEU A 379 23.57 0.45 11.60
CA LEU A 379 23.51 -0.71 10.71
C LEU A 379 23.12 -2.00 11.43
N LEU A 380 23.82 -2.35 12.53
CA LEU A 380 23.85 -3.73 13.03
C LEU A 380 22.53 -4.22 13.62
N GLY A 381 21.76 -3.32 14.25
CA GLY A 381 20.42 -3.66 14.76
C GLY A 381 19.34 -3.72 13.68
N ARG A 382 19.60 -3.14 12.50
CA ARG A 382 18.59 -2.94 11.45
C ARG A 382 18.67 -3.94 10.31
N ILE A 383 19.57 -4.92 10.36
CA ILE A 383 19.62 -6.02 9.39
C ILE A 383 18.54 -7.03 9.74
N SER A 384 17.63 -7.28 8.80
CA SER A 384 16.41 -8.07 8.96
C SER A 384 16.60 -9.56 8.70
N THR A 385 17.62 -9.93 7.91
CA THR A 385 17.93 -11.32 7.59
C THR A 385 18.68 -11.95 8.74
N THR A 386 18.25 -13.11 9.25
CA THR A 386 18.96 -13.85 10.32
C THR A 386 19.98 -14.88 9.80
N ASN A 387 19.95 -15.15 8.49
CA ASN A 387 20.69 -16.26 7.88
C ASN A 387 22.04 -15.84 7.27
N VAL A 388 22.37 -14.54 7.32
CA VAL A 388 23.62 -14.00 6.77
C VAL A 388 24.69 -13.99 7.86
N GLU A 389 25.86 -14.56 7.61
CA GLU A 389 27.02 -14.35 8.47
C GLU A 389 27.59 -12.95 8.22
N LEU A 390 27.61 -12.10 9.26
CA LEU A 390 28.03 -10.71 9.12
C LEU A 390 29.37 -10.48 9.84
N ASN A 391 30.41 -10.23 9.04
CA ASN A 391 31.77 -10.01 9.52
C ASN A 391 32.19 -8.56 9.29
N VAL A 392 32.37 -7.80 10.36
CA VAL A 392 32.85 -6.42 10.31
C VAL A 392 34.33 -6.38 10.69
N ILE A 393 35.15 -5.82 9.81
CA ILE A 393 36.57 -5.56 10.05
C ILE A 393 36.72 -4.05 10.26
N THR A 394 37.27 -3.65 11.39
CA THR A 394 37.51 -2.24 11.76
C THR A 394 38.94 -2.00 12.25
N ALA A 395 39.35 -0.74 12.38
CA ALA A 395 40.69 -0.34 12.82
C ALA A 395 40.61 0.89 13.75
N LEU A 396 39.84 0.76 14.84
CA LEU A 396 39.67 1.80 15.85
C LEU A 396 40.95 1.97 16.67
N SER A 397 41.67 3.07 16.43
CA SER A 397 42.91 3.45 17.11
C SER A 397 42.65 4.55 18.18
N THR A 398 43.70 5.18 18.70
CA THR A 398 43.58 6.27 19.70
C THR A 398 43.09 7.60 19.13
N LEU A 399 42.63 7.62 17.88
CA LEU A 399 42.07 8.79 17.21
C LEU A 399 40.58 8.56 17.01
N ASP A 400 39.79 9.53 17.42
CA ASP A 400 38.35 9.52 17.20
C ASP A 400 38.06 9.56 15.68
N PRO A 401 37.27 8.61 15.15
CA PRO A 401 36.99 8.48 13.73
C PRO A 401 36.22 9.68 13.16
N ASP A 402 35.52 10.44 13.99
CA ASP A 402 34.62 11.50 13.55
C ASP A 402 35.19 12.90 13.81
N THR A 403 35.98 13.09 14.87
CA THR A 403 36.60 14.39 15.18
C THR A 403 38.08 14.47 14.79
N GLY A 404 38.75 13.32 14.59
CA GLY A 404 40.19 13.25 14.38
C GLY A 404 41.02 13.59 15.62
N GLU A 405 40.38 13.80 16.77
CA GLU A 405 41.04 14.12 18.03
C GLU A 405 41.53 12.86 18.75
N LYS A 406 42.49 13.01 19.68
CA LYS A 406 42.95 11.87 20.48
C LYS A 406 41.85 11.44 21.45
N ASN A 407 41.31 10.24 21.24
CA ASN A 407 40.36 9.59 22.11
C ASN A 407 40.83 8.14 22.34
N ALA A 408 41.36 7.87 23.54
CA ALA A 408 41.90 6.55 23.87
C ALA A 408 40.80 5.49 24.11
N GLU A 409 39.54 5.91 24.25
CA GLU A 409 38.43 5.05 24.68
C GLU A 409 37.52 4.59 23.54
N THR A 410 37.71 5.06 22.31
CA THR A 410 36.79 4.78 21.18
C THR A 410 36.54 3.28 20.97
N LYS A 411 37.58 2.46 21.11
CA LYS A 411 37.47 0.99 21.02
C LYS A 411 36.63 0.41 22.17
N GLU A 412 36.90 0.82 23.41
CA GLU A 412 36.19 0.32 24.60
C GLU A 412 34.72 0.78 24.61
N GLN A 413 34.43 2.00 24.14
CA GLN A 413 33.07 2.49 23.95
C GLN A 413 32.29 1.65 22.91
N CYS A 414 32.94 1.26 21.82
CA CYS A 414 32.36 0.37 20.81
C CYS A 414 32.04 -1.01 21.42
N LYS A 415 32.99 -1.57 22.17
CA LYS A 415 32.82 -2.86 22.85
C LYS A 415 31.68 -2.83 23.87
N ALA A 416 31.62 -1.81 24.73
CA ALA A 416 30.55 -1.63 25.71
C ALA A 416 29.17 -1.49 25.05
N PHE A 417 29.07 -0.73 23.95
CA PHE A 417 27.83 -0.61 23.19
C PHE A 417 27.36 -1.96 22.63
N ILE A 418 28.28 -2.75 22.06
CA ILE A 418 27.97 -4.08 21.53
C ILE A 418 27.47 -5.03 22.63
N GLU A 419 28.12 -5.02 23.79
CA GLU A 419 27.74 -5.86 24.93
C GLU A 419 26.38 -5.49 25.51
N GLN A 420 26.12 -4.19 25.72
CA GLN A 420 24.84 -3.69 26.25
C GLN A 420 23.66 -3.98 25.31
N ASN A 421 23.89 -3.96 24.00
CA ASN A 421 22.84 -4.13 22.99
C ASN A 421 22.81 -5.54 22.38
N ARG A 422 23.52 -6.52 22.98
CA ARG A 422 23.76 -7.85 22.40
C ARG A 422 22.49 -8.56 21.94
N ASN A 423 21.39 -8.42 22.68
CA ASN A 423 20.09 -9.04 22.39
C ASN A 423 19.39 -8.44 21.15
N LEU A 424 19.82 -7.26 20.70
CA LEU A 424 19.28 -6.55 19.53
C LEU A 424 20.14 -6.74 18.27
N LEU A 425 21.37 -7.23 18.41
CA LEU A 425 22.31 -7.42 17.29
C LEU A 425 22.11 -8.76 16.58
N HIS A 426 22.61 -8.85 15.34
CA HIS A 426 22.57 -10.07 14.55
C HIS A 426 23.29 -11.24 15.26
N SER A 427 22.67 -12.43 15.32
CA SER A 427 23.18 -13.58 16.10
C SER A 427 24.51 -14.11 15.57
N ASN A 428 24.72 -14.08 14.25
CA ASN A 428 25.95 -14.47 13.56
C ASN A 428 26.87 -13.27 13.24
N LEU A 429 26.95 -12.30 14.16
CA LEU A 429 27.81 -11.12 14.01
C LEU A 429 29.20 -11.37 14.58
N THR A 430 30.22 -11.13 13.77
CA THR A 430 31.63 -11.04 14.19
C THR A 430 32.16 -9.64 13.96
N ILE A 431 32.84 -9.05 14.95
CA ILE A 431 33.54 -7.77 14.78
C ILE A 431 34.99 -7.93 15.20
N LEU A 432 35.90 -7.68 14.26
CA LEU A 432 37.34 -7.73 14.45
C LEU A 432 37.93 -6.33 14.36
N ASN A 433 38.71 -5.95 15.38
CA ASN A 433 39.52 -4.74 15.36
C ASN A 433 40.96 -5.10 14.98
N VAL A 434 41.49 -4.46 13.94
CA VAL A 434 42.79 -4.77 13.34
C VAL A 434 43.70 -3.54 13.38
N LEU A 435 44.79 -3.62 14.14
CA LEU A 435 45.74 -2.52 14.34
C LEU A 435 47.16 -2.93 13.92
N ARG A 436 47.94 -1.97 13.40
CA ARG A 436 49.39 -2.13 13.20
C ARG A 436 50.11 -1.30 14.25
N GLY A 437 50.48 -1.93 15.37
CA GLY A 437 50.92 -1.22 16.57
C GLY A 437 49.81 -0.30 17.10
N LYS A 438 50.08 1.01 17.21
CA LYS A 438 49.07 2.02 17.61
C LYS A 438 48.34 2.67 16.42
N LYS A 439 48.63 2.26 15.19
CA LYS A 439 48.06 2.82 13.95
C LYS A 439 47.00 1.89 13.36
N GLN A 440 46.18 2.42 12.46
CA GLN A 440 45.18 1.64 11.72
C GLN A 440 45.85 0.52 10.90
N GLY A 441 45.24 -0.66 10.88
CA GLY A 441 45.74 -1.81 10.11
C GLY A 441 45.45 -1.75 8.61
N PHE A 442 44.45 -0.96 8.19
CA PHE A 442 44.03 -0.79 6.79
C PHE A 442 43.28 0.55 6.59
N HIS A 443 43.06 0.95 5.34
CA HIS A 443 42.37 2.20 4.97
C HIS A 443 41.14 2.03 4.08
N ASP A 444 41.10 0.97 3.27
CA ASP A 444 40.06 0.79 2.26
C ASP A 444 38.73 0.32 2.85
N ARG A 445 37.66 0.74 2.18
CA ARG A 445 36.28 0.48 2.61
C ARG A 445 35.59 -0.38 1.58
N CYS A 446 35.33 -1.62 1.94
CA CYS A 446 34.82 -2.62 1.01
C CYS A 446 33.66 -3.37 1.64
N LEU A 447 32.69 -3.76 0.80
CA LEU A 447 31.63 -4.69 1.15
C LEU A 447 31.75 -5.87 0.21
N ILE A 448 32.15 -7.04 0.71
CA ILE A 448 32.28 -8.30 -0.05
C ILE A 448 31.13 -9.23 0.34
N ARG A 449 30.52 -9.89 -0.63
CA ARG A 449 29.40 -10.81 -0.43
C ARG A 449 29.71 -12.17 -1.02
N TYR A 450 29.39 -13.21 -0.27
CA TYR A 450 29.49 -14.60 -0.68
C TYR A 450 28.08 -15.17 -0.75
N PHE A 451 27.75 -15.80 -1.87
CA PHE A 451 26.44 -16.35 -2.14
C PHE A 451 26.41 -17.88 -1.91
N ASP A 452 25.21 -18.42 -1.71
CA ASP A 452 24.96 -19.85 -1.49
C ASP A 452 25.29 -20.73 -2.71
N ASP A 453 25.21 -20.17 -3.92
CA ASP A 453 25.65 -20.77 -5.18
C ASP A 453 27.17 -20.72 -5.41
N GLY A 454 27.93 -20.12 -4.49
CA GLY A 454 29.38 -19.94 -4.56
C GLY A 454 29.84 -18.69 -5.30
N HIS A 455 28.94 -17.84 -5.80
CA HIS A 455 29.28 -16.54 -6.38
C HIS A 455 29.85 -15.57 -5.34
N ILE A 456 30.83 -14.75 -5.74
CA ILE A 456 31.41 -13.69 -4.93
C ILE A 456 31.32 -12.37 -5.71
N ASP A 457 30.76 -11.33 -5.10
CA ASP A 457 30.88 -9.96 -5.60
C ASP A 457 31.14 -8.96 -4.48
N GLY A 458 31.48 -7.73 -4.85
CA GLY A 458 31.88 -6.73 -3.88
C GLY A 458 31.81 -5.30 -4.39
N PHE A 459 31.93 -4.37 -3.45
CA PHE A 459 31.79 -2.95 -3.69
C PHE A 459 32.83 -2.15 -2.94
N LEU A 460 33.38 -1.12 -3.59
CA LEU A 460 34.14 -0.06 -2.94
C LEU A 460 33.18 1.02 -2.42
N LEU A 461 33.40 1.46 -1.19
CA LEU A 461 32.62 2.49 -0.51
C LEU A 461 33.45 3.78 -0.41
N SER A 462 32.94 4.90 -0.91
CA SER A 462 33.75 6.14 -0.99
C SER A 462 34.15 6.70 0.38
N ASN A 463 33.26 6.59 1.38
CA ASN A 463 33.43 7.18 2.72
C ASN A 463 33.04 6.15 3.80
N SER A 464 33.37 6.44 5.06
CA SER A 464 32.95 5.60 6.20
C SER A 464 31.44 5.64 6.40
N LEU A 465 30.88 4.53 6.86
CA LEU A 465 29.47 4.43 7.24
C LEU A 465 29.09 5.35 8.41
N ASN A 466 30.06 5.85 9.19
CA ASN A 466 29.79 6.80 10.27
C ASN A 466 29.08 8.05 9.72
N SER A 467 29.50 8.53 8.54
CA SER A 467 29.04 9.78 7.94
C SER A 467 28.62 9.66 6.46
N ALA A 468 28.31 8.43 6.02
CA ALA A 468 27.84 8.15 4.65
C ALA A 468 26.63 9.03 4.28
N GLY A 469 26.77 9.81 3.22
CA GLY A 469 25.72 10.72 2.72
C GLY A 469 25.40 11.92 3.62
N GLN A 470 26.09 12.08 4.76
CA GLN A 470 25.82 13.16 5.72
C GLN A 470 26.42 14.51 5.31
N PHE A 471 27.72 14.53 5.03
CA PHE A 471 28.48 15.76 4.80
C PHE A 471 28.91 15.92 3.34
N PHE A 472 29.05 14.80 2.63
CA PHE A 472 29.48 14.68 1.24
C PHE A 472 28.65 13.60 0.53
N PRO A 473 28.59 13.61 -0.82
CA PRO A 473 27.98 12.52 -1.57
C PRO A 473 28.62 11.17 -1.22
N TYR A 474 27.83 10.11 -1.30
CA TYR A 474 28.28 8.75 -1.04
C TYR A 474 28.22 7.92 -2.32
N ILE A 475 29.36 7.34 -2.70
CA ILE A 475 29.49 6.58 -3.93
C ILE A 475 29.79 5.13 -3.58
N ILE A 476 29.01 4.22 -4.16
CA ILE A 476 29.23 2.78 -4.07
C ILE A 476 29.54 2.28 -5.48
N ALA A 477 30.79 1.87 -5.69
CA ALA A 477 31.26 1.37 -6.97
C ALA A 477 31.38 -0.16 -6.93
N PRO A 478 30.79 -0.90 -7.87
CA PRO A 478 30.97 -2.35 -7.94
C PRO A 478 32.40 -2.69 -8.33
N LEU A 479 32.98 -3.69 -7.68
CA LEU A 479 34.26 -4.28 -8.07
C LEU A 479 34.05 -5.24 -9.24
N GLU A 480 35.00 -5.29 -10.16
CA GLU A 480 35.06 -6.35 -11.17
C GLU A 480 35.36 -7.70 -10.49
N SER A 481 34.90 -8.80 -11.08
CA SER A 481 34.93 -10.12 -10.44
C SER A 481 36.32 -10.55 -9.97
N GLU A 482 37.35 -10.44 -10.81
CA GLU A 482 38.73 -10.81 -10.43
C GLU A 482 39.28 -9.92 -9.32
N VAL A 483 39.06 -8.60 -9.43
CA VAL A 483 39.47 -7.64 -8.39
C VAL A 483 38.76 -7.94 -7.06
N CYS A 484 37.50 -8.35 -7.11
CA CYS A 484 36.74 -8.72 -5.92
C CYS A 484 37.35 -9.94 -5.22
N LEU A 485 37.81 -10.95 -5.97
CA LEU A 485 38.47 -12.13 -5.42
C LEU A 485 39.82 -11.77 -4.77
N GLU A 486 40.61 -10.89 -5.40
CA GLU A 486 41.86 -10.40 -4.82
C GLU A 486 41.65 -9.62 -3.51
N VAL A 487 40.62 -8.76 -3.48
CA VAL A 487 40.25 -8.02 -2.26
C VAL A 487 39.74 -8.96 -1.18
N ALA A 488 38.95 -9.98 -1.54
CA ALA A 488 38.47 -11.00 -0.61
C ALA A 488 39.63 -11.77 0.04
N ASP A 489 40.60 -12.24 -0.76
CA ASP A 489 41.80 -12.92 -0.29
C ASP A 489 42.66 -12.01 0.61
N TYR A 490 42.81 -10.73 0.24
CA TYR A 490 43.49 -9.75 1.08
C TYR A 490 42.84 -9.60 2.46
N LEU A 491 41.51 -9.43 2.53
CA LEU A 491 40.79 -9.28 3.80
C LEU A 491 40.83 -10.57 4.64
N GLN A 492 40.81 -11.73 4.01
CA GLN A 492 40.98 -13.02 4.69
C GLN A 492 42.37 -13.14 5.31
N LYS A 493 43.43 -12.85 4.55
CA LYS A 493 44.82 -12.83 5.05
C LYS A 493 45.02 -11.79 6.16
N LEU A 494 44.35 -10.64 6.08
CA LEU A 494 44.41 -9.59 7.09
C LEU A 494 43.85 -10.05 8.45
N THR A 495 42.89 -10.98 8.44
CA THR A 495 42.19 -11.46 9.64
C THR A 495 42.60 -12.87 10.08
N ASP A 496 43.43 -13.56 9.31
CA ASP A 496 43.95 -14.90 9.66
C ASP A 496 45.20 -14.81 10.54
N ILE A 497 45.05 -15.19 11.81
CA ILE A 497 46.13 -15.24 12.80
C ILE A 497 47.28 -16.15 12.33
N THR A 498 46.98 -17.26 11.65
CA THR A 498 47.98 -18.21 11.16
C THR A 498 48.87 -17.56 10.12
N TYR A 499 48.26 -16.88 9.14
CA TYR A 499 48.98 -16.12 8.13
C TYR A 499 49.78 -14.98 8.75
N GLN A 500 49.19 -14.21 9.68
CA GLN A 500 49.89 -13.11 10.36
C GLN A 500 51.14 -13.59 11.11
N ASN A 501 51.11 -14.78 11.72
CA ASN A 501 52.27 -15.35 12.40
C ASN A 501 53.43 -15.71 11.45
N THR A 502 53.17 -15.84 10.13
CA THR A 502 54.22 -16.06 9.12
C THR A 502 54.96 -14.77 8.72
N LEU A 503 54.37 -13.60 9.00
CA LEU A 503 54.94 -12.31 8.61
C LEU A 503 55.99 -11.80 9.63
N PRO A 504 56.91 -10.91 9.23
CA PRO A 504 57.81 -10.18 10.13
C PRO A 504 57.05 -9.37 11.21
N GLU A 505 57.59 -9.26 12.43
CA GLU A 505 56.91 -8.59 13.57
C GLU A 505 56.44 -7.15 13.28
N ASP A 506 57.16 -6.40 12.44
CA ASP A 506 56.84 -5.04 12.04
C ASP A 506 55.74 -4.94 10.96
N GLU A 507 55.45 -6.06 10.28
CA GLU A 507 54.39 -6.19 9.28
C GLU A 507 53.10 -6.79 9.84
N ARG A 508 53.17 -7.46 11.00
CA ARG A 508 52.02 -8.10 11.67
C ARG A 508 50.98 -7.08 12.09
N VAL A 509 49.71 -7.48 11.98
CA VAL A 509 48.60 -6.78 12.63
C VAL A 509 48.19 -7.47 13.93
N GLN A 510 47.76 -6.67 14.89
CA GLN A 510 47.10 -7.09 16.13
C GLN A 510 45.61 -7.22 15.84
N ILE A 511 45.06 -8.41 16.07
CA ILE A 511 43.65 -8.73 15.85
C ILE A 511 42.98 -8.90 17.21
N GLU A 512 41.95 -8.11 17.48
CA GLU A 512 41.14 -8.18 18.69
C GLU A 512 39.67 -8.40 18.33
N THR A 513 39.06 -9.44 18.89
CA THR A 513 37.63 -9.72 18.68
C THR A 513 36.79 -8.86 19.63
N LEU A 514 36.02 -7.92 19.08
CA LEU A 514 35.08 -7.10 19.84
C LEU A 514 33.73 -7.80 20.02
N CYS A 515 33.40 -8.74 19.13
CA CYS A 515 32.12 -9.45 19.09
C CYS A 515 32.31 -10.81 18.43
N SER A 516 31.82 -11.88 19.06
CA SER A 516 31.75 -13.24 18.49
C SER A 516 30.30 -13.71 18.34
N PRO A 517 29.96 -14.65 17.45
CA PRO A 517 28.59 -15.17 17.29
C PRO A 517 28.00 -15.74 18.59
N VAL A 518 26.68 -15.64 18.75
CA VAL A 518 25.96 -16.22 19.89
C VAL A 518 25.77 -17.73 19.63
N THR A 519 26.61 -18.57 20.23
CA THR A 519 26.34 -20.02 20.33
C THR A 519 25.21 -20.27 21.32
N ASN A 520 24.18 -21.02 20.90
CA ASN A 520 23.00 -21.46 21.65
C ASN A 520 23.15 -21.36 23.18
N ARG A 521 22.33 -20.51 23.82
CA ARG A 521 22.14 -20.54 25.28
C ARG A 521 20.86 -21.29 25.62
N GLU A 522 21.07 -22.40 26.32
CA GLU A 522 20.11 -23.09 27.16
C GLU A 522 19.65 -22.18 28.31
N ASN A 523 18.43 -22.48 28.79
CA ASN A 523 17.73 -21.89 29.92
C ASN A 523 18.65 -21.50 31.09
N THR A 524 18.43 -20.31 31.66
CA THR A 524 18.92 -20.02 33.02
C THR A 524 17.82 -19.32 33.82
N GLU A 525 17.53 -19.96 34.94
CA GLU A 525 16.46 -19.72 35.90
C GLU A 525 16.61 -18.39 36.63
N LEU A 526 15.49 -17.70 36.84
CA LEU A 526 15.35 -16.58 37.78
C LEU A 526 14.68 -17.11 39.05
N GLY A 527 15.47 -17.33 40.09
CA GLY A 527 14.99 -17.62 41.43
C GLY A 527 15.76 -16.79 42.45
N GLN A 528 15.05 -15.94 43.19
CA GLN A 528 15.32 -15.65 44.61
C GLN A 528 14.14 -14.89 45.22
N GLU A 529 13.48 -15.53 46.19
CA GLU A 529 12.52 -14.95 47.12
C GLU A 529 13.23 -14.11 48.20
N TYR A 530 12.59 -13.02 48.65
CA TYR A 530 12.80 -12.46 49.98
C TYR A 530 11.47 -12.05 50.61
N ALA A 531 11.28 -12.49 51.85
CA ALA A 531 10.09 -12.30 52.68
C ALA A 531 10.02 -10.89 53.31
N LEU A 532 8.80 -10.39 53.51
CA LEU A 532 8.55 -9.15 54.25
C LEU A 532 8.42 -9.43 55.76
N PRO A 533 9.19 -8.75 56.64
CA PRO A 533 8.93 -8.70 58.06
C PRO A 533 7.66 -7.88 58.37
N GLN A 534 6.96 -8.36 59.40
CA GLN A 534 5.97 -7.69 60.26
C GLN A 534 5.79 -6.17 60.09
N LEU A 535 4.52 -5.77 60.03
CA LEU A 535 3.95 -4.51 60.53
C LEU A 535 4.99 -3.45 60.97
N LEU A 536 5.10 -2.39 60.19
CA LEU A 536 5.18 -1.04 60.77
C LEU A 536 3.86 -0.86 61.54
N THR A 537 3.76 -0.59 62.83
CA THR A 537 4.65 -0.13 63.89
C THR A 537 4.09 -0.68 65.21
N GLY A 538 4.83 -0.60 66.33
CA GLY A 538 4.27 -0.90 67.65
C GLY A 538 3.23 0.14 68.11
N GLU A 539 2.07 0.20 67.45
CA GLU A 539 0.96 1.11 67.76
C GLU A 539 -0.34 0.36 68.06
N SER A 540 -1.15 0.93 68.96
CA SER A 540 -2.25 0.24 69.64
C SER A 540 -3.62 0.33 68.96
N SER A 541 -3.78 1.07 67.85
CA SER A 541 -5.06 1.14 67.11
C SER A 541 -4.86 1.47 65.61
N ILE A 542 -5.79 0.98 64.77
CA ILE A 542 -5.85 1.23 63.32
C ILE A 542 -6.11 2.71 63.01
N GLU A 543 -6.90 3.38 63.87
CA GLU A 543 -7.25 4.80 63.73
C GLU A 543 -6.01 5.72 63.84
N ASP A 544 -5.06 5.38 64.73
CA ASP A 544 -3.80 6.12 64.89
C ASP A 544 -2.86 5.93 63.69
N ALA A 545 -2.81 4.72 63.12
CA ALA A 545 -2.02 4.41 61.93
C ALA A 545 -2.56 5.16 60.69
N ILE A 546 -3.89 5.22 60.53
CA ILE A 546 -4.56 5.96 59.46
C ILE A 546 -4.31 7.48 59.61
N ARG A 547 -4.47 8.04 60.83
CA ARG A 547 -4.20 9.47 61.10
C ARG A 547 -2.73 9.84 60.82
N ARG A 548 -1.77 8.95 61.11
CA ARG A 548 -0.36 9.16 60.75
C ARG A 548 -0.11 9.09 59.26
N CYS A 549 -0.67 8.12 58.54
CA CYS A 549 -0.51 8.04 57.08
C CYS A 549 -1.07 9.28 56.36
N VAL A 550 -2.19 9.84 56.85
CA VAL A 550 -2.79 11.08 56.33
C VAL A 550 -1.99 12.34 56.72
N ASN A 551 -1.35 12.37 57.88
CA ASN A 551 -0.59 13.54 58.37
C ASN A 551 0.91 13.56 57.98
N LEU A 552 1.50 12.43 57.58
CA LEU A 552 2.95 12.29 57.34
C LEU A 552 3.37 12.37 55.86
N ASN A 553 2.51 12.75 54.92
CA ASN A 553 2.86 12.88 53.49
C ASN A 553 3.55 11.62 52.90
N TYR A 554 3.15 10.41 53.29
CA TYR A 554 3.78 9.16 52.82
C TYR A 554 3.54 8.80 51.34
N PHE A 555 2.84 9.65 50.59
CA PHE A 555 2.63 9.48 49.15
C PHE A 555 3.41 10.55 48.37
N THR A 556 4.74 10.53 48.44
CA THR A 556 5.59 11.24 47.48
C THR A 556 6.65 10.32 46.92
N ASP A 557 6.59 10.22 45.60
CA ASP A 557 7.47 9.66 44.57
C ASP A 557 8.95 9.54 44.98
N ASP A 558 9.43 8.30 45.18
CA ASP A 558 10.55 7.74 44.41
C ASP A 558 10.92 6.32 44.89
N SER A 559 11.06 5.40 43.94
CA SER A 559 11.66 4.06 44.03
C SER A 559 10.90 2.91 44.74
N ILE A 560 10.56 1.90 43.93
CA ILE A 560 10.15 0.52 44.28
C ILE A 560 8.72 0.40 44.82
N SER A 561 7.80 -0.01 43.94
CA SER A 561 6.42 -0.40 44.27
C SER A 561 6.38 -1.38 45.45
N LYS A 562 5.98 -0.90 46.62
CA LYS A 562 5.47 -1.73 47.73
C LYS A 562 3.95 -1.82 47.56
N ASN A 563 3.43 -3.01 47.28
CA ASN A 563 1.99 -3.24 47.27
C ASN A 563 1.46 -3.18 48.71
N PHE A 564 0.74 -2.12 49.06
CA PHE A 564 -0.15 -2.10 50.21
C PHE A 564 -1.60 -2.14 49.69
N THR A 565 -2.48 -2.78 50.46
CA THR A 565 -3.91 -2.91 50.16
C THR A 565 -4.69 -2.29 51.31
N VAL A 566 -5.61 -1.39 50.99
CA VAL A 566 -6.57 -0.83 51.94
C VAL A 566 -7.76 -1.79 52.02
N LEU A 567 -8.13 -2.18 53.25
CA LEU A 567 -9.30 -3.02 53.48
C LEU A 567 -10.59 -2.20 53.29
N PRO A 568 -11.60 -2.70 52.55
CA PRO A 568 -12.86 -1.98 52.33
C PRO A 568 -13.53 -1.49 53.62
N GLU A 569 -13.41 -2.25 54.71
CA GLU A 569 -14.00 -1.93 56.01
C GLU A 569 -13.38 -0.70 56.68
N ALA A 570 -12.13 -0.36 56.34
CA ALA A 570 -11.44 0.83 56.85
C ALA A 570 -11.79 2.11 56.08
N LEU A 571 -12.39 1.98 54.89
CA LEU A 571 -12.65 3.10 53.99
C LEU A 571 -13.61 4.16 54.56
N PRO A 572 -14.72 3.83 55.26
CA PRO A 572 -15.60 4.83 55.85
C PRO A 572 -14.89 5.75 56.85
N GLU A 573 -13.99 5.17 57.65
CA GLU A 573 -13.22 5.90 58.66
C GLU A 573 -12.15 6.78 57.99
N ILE A 574 -11.45 6.26 56.98
CA ILE A 574 -10.48 7.01 56.16
C ILE A 574 -11.14 8.23 55.49
N ILE A 575 -12.27 8.03 54.81
CA ILE A 575 -13.00 9.12 54.14
C ILE A 575 -13.42 10.17 55.16
N SER A 576 -13.99 9.75 56.30
CA SER A 576 -14.42 10.67 57.36
C SER A 576 -13.27 11.52 57.89
N VAL A 577 -12.10 10.93 58.16
CA VAL A 577 -10.90 11.64 58.63
C VAL A 577 -10.36 12.63 57.58
N ILE A 578 -10.37 12.24 56.30
CA ILE A 578 -9.92 13.09 55.19
C ILE A 578 -10.78 14.36 55.10
N PHE A 579 -12.11 14.23 55.18
CA PHE A 579 -13.03 15.36 55.04
C PHE A 579 -13.15 16.23 56.31
N GLN A 580 -12.90 15.67 57.51
CA GLN A 580 -12.86 16.46 58.75
C GLN A 580 -11.82 17.59 58.74
N ASP A 581 -10.74 17.42 57.98
CA ASP A 581 -9.63 18.36 57.88
C ASP A 581 -9.35 18.77 56.42
N TRP A 582 -10.36 18.74 55.55
CA TRP A 582 -10.19 19.00 54.11
C TRP A 582 -9.55 20.36 53.82
N ASN A 583 -9.98 21.38 54.55
CA ASN A 583 -9.59 22.78 54.32
C ASN A 583 -8.14 23.11 54.72
N SER A 584 -7.45 22.24 55.47
CA SER A 584 -6.05 22.49 55.87
C SER A 584 -5.07 22.34 54.70
N ASN A 585 -5.28 21.34 53.85
CA ASN A 585 -4.50 21.09 52.63
C ASN A 585 -5.30 20.26 51.60
N PRO A 586 -6.25 20.89 50.87
CA PRO A 586 -7.18 20.17 49.99
C PRO A 586 -6.50 19.28 48.94
N GLU A 587 -5.37 19.72 48.38
CA GLU A 587 -4.62 18.94 47.37
C GLU A 587 -4.07 17.63 47.94
N THR A 588 -3.45 17.71 49.12
CA THR A 588 -2.90 16.52 49.79
C THR A 588 -4.01 15.57 50.23
N LYS A 589 -5.14 16.12 50.70
CA LYS A 589 -6.32 15.33 51.08
C LYS A 589 -6.97 14.65 49.88
N LEU A 590 -7.04 15.32 48.73
CA LEU A 590 -7.52 14.73 47.47
C LEU A 590 -6.60 13.59 47.02
N LYS A 591 -5.28 13.77 47.07
CA LYS A 591 -4.32 12.71 46.74
C LYS A 591 -4.48 11.50 47.66
N ALA A 592 -4.56 11.74 48.97
CA ALA A 592 -4.77 10.68 49.96
C ALA A 592 -6.08 9.90 49.71
N LEU A 593 -7.14 10.60 49.32
CA LEU A 593 -8.41 9.99 48.93
C LEU A 593 -8.24 9.10 47.70
N GLY A 594 -7.57 9.61 46.66
CA GLY A 594 -7.30 8.85 45.44
C GLY A 594 -6.48 7.59 45.70
N GLU A 595 -5.41 7.70 46.48
CA GLU A 595 -4.55 6.57 46.86
C GLU A 595 -5.33 5.53 47.69
N ALA A 596 -6.20 5.98 48.60
CA ALA A 596 -7.05 5.07 49.36
C ALA A 596 -7.95 4.22 48.45
N PHE A 597 -8.58 4.83 47.44
CA PHE A 597 -9.40 4.08 46.47
C PHE A 597 -8.56 3.21 45.53
N TYR A 598 -7.43 3.73 45.05
CA TYR A 598 -6.55 3.01 44.12
C TYR A 598 -5.98 1.72 44.72
N HIS A 599 -5.73 1.73 46.03
CA HIS A 599 -5.24 0.59 46.79
C HIS A 599 -6.34 -0.26 47.44
N THR A 600 -7.61 0.04 47.18
CA THR A 600 -8.78 -0.79 47.55
C THR A 600 -9.26 -1.57 46.31
N TYR A 601 -9.87 -2.75 46.49
CA TYR A 601 -10.42 -3.51 45.36
C TYR A 601 -11.43 -2.68 44.53
N SER A 602 -11.46 -2.89 43.22
CA SER A 602 -12.17 -2.04 42.23
C SER A 602 -13.69 -1.88 42.43
N HIS A 603 -14.34 -2.72 43.24
CA HIS A 603 -15.80 -2.70 43.47
C HIS A 603 -16.24 -1.71 44.56
N VAL A 604 -15.32 -0.99 45.20
CA VAL A 604 -15.60 -0.18 46.41
C VAL A 604 -15.82 1.31 46.10
N ILE A 605 -15.67 1.74 44.84
CA ILE A 605 -15.89 3.14 44.45
C ILE A 605 -17.35 3.57 44.67
N ASP A 606 -18.33 2.71 44.35
CA ASP A 606 -19.76 3.01 44.58
C ASP A 606 -20.10 3.10 46.09
N GLU A 607 -19.45 2.30 46.94
CA GLU A 607 -19.58 2.41 48.40
C GLU A 607 -18.97 3.71 48.92
N GLY A 608 -17.80 4.08 48.40
CA GLY A 608 -17.14 5.35 48.67
C GLY A 608 -17.99 6.57 48.29
N LYS A 609 -18.64 6.52 47.12
CA LYS A 609 -19.62 7.53 46.68
C LYS A 609 -20.71 7.71 47.73
N ASN A 610 -21.33 6.62 48.19
CA ASN A 610 -22.41 6.66 49.17
C ASN A 610 -21.93 7.27 50.51
N ILE A 611 -20.72 6.95 50.95
CA ILE A 611 -20.15 7.52 52.18
C ILE A 611 -19.93 9.02 52.04
N ILE A 612 -19.32 9.47 50.94
CA ILE A 612 -19.05 10.90 50.68
C ILE A 612 -20.36 11.70 50.64
N GLN A 613 -21.43 11.13 50.08
CA GLN A 613 -22.76 11.76 50.05
C GLN A 613 -23.35 12.00 51.45
N THR A 614 -22.92 11.26 52.48
CA THR A 614 -23.38 11.48 53.87
C THR A 614 -22.65 12.60 54.59
N ILE A 615 -21.54 13.10 54.04
CA ILE A 615 -20.70 14.13 54.66
C ILE A 615 -21.11 15.51 54.11
N PRO A 616 -21.55 16.46 54.96
CA PRO A 616 -21.93 17.80 54.50
C PRO A 616 -20.80 18.50 53.75
N ASP A 617 -21.15 19.19 52.66
CA ASP A 617 -20.25 19.96 51.79
C ASP A 617 -19.12 19.17 51.09
N ALA A 618 -18.97 17.87 51.37
CA ALA A 618 -17.87 17.05 50.86
C ALA A 618 -17.82 16.99 49.32
N ILE A 619 -18.97 16.85 48.66
CA ILE A 619 -19.06 16.83 47.18
C ILE A 619 -18.59 18.16 46.60
N CYS A 620 -19.09 19.29 47.12
CA CYS A 620 -18.71 20.63 46.65
C CYS A 620 -17.21 20.88 46.86
N SER A 621 -16.68 20.52 48.03
CA SER A 621 -15.26 20.63 48.35
C SER A 621 -14.39 19.75 47.43
N PHE A 622 -14.80 18.49 47.21
CA PHE A 622 -14.12 17.55 46.32
C PHE A 622 -14.09 18.05 44.87
N SER A 623 -15.26 18.36 44.31
CA SER A 623 -15.43 18.81 42.92
C SER A 623 -14.63 20.05 42.59
N LYS A 624 -14.63 21.04 43.48
CA LYS A 624 -13.86 22.27 43.31
C LYS A 624 -12.36 21.99 43.29
N THR A 625 -11.87 21.16 44.21
CA THR A 625 -10.45 20.83 44.31
C THR A 625 -9.98 19.98 43.13
N ILE A 626 -10.72 18.94 42.74
CA ILE A 626 -10.34 18.07 41.62
C ILE A 626 -10.34 18.80 40.28
N SER A 627 -11.33 19.67 40.02
CA SER A 627 -11.42 20.44 38.78
C SER A 627 -10.26 21.42 38.62
N GLN A 628 -9.81 22.03 39.73
CA GLN A 628 -8.68 22.95 39.73
C GLN A 628 -7.36 22.22 39.42
N LEU A 629 -7.16 21.04 40.00
CA LEU A 629 -5.92 20.27 39.86
C LEU A 629 -5.86 19.45 38.56
N ALA A 630 -7.01 19.08 37.99
CA ALA A 630 -7.07 18.31 36.75
C ALA A 630 -6.30 18.99 35.62
N LYS A 631 -6.36 20.31 35.51
CA LYS A 631 -5.62 21.06 34.49
C LYS A 631 -4.11 20.87 34.62
N ASP A 632 -3.59 21.03 35.83
CA ASP A 632 -2.15 20.93 36.10
C ASP A 632 -1.62 19.52 35.81
N VAL A 633 -2.41 18.50 36.17
CA VAL A 633 -2.07 17.08 35.92
C VAL A 633 -1.98 16.81 34.43
N GLU A 634 -2.99 17.21 33.67
CA GLU A 634 -3.09 16.95 32.23
C GLU A 634 -2.01 17.70 31.43
N GLU A 635 -1.65 18.92 31.86
CA GLU A 635 -0.51 19.65 31.27
C GLU A 635 0.84 18.92 31.47
N ARG A 636 1.02 18.23 32.62
CA ARG A 636 2.25 17.46 32.91
C ARG A 636 2.38 16.18 32.08
N GLN A 637 1.28 15.58 31.65
CA GLN A 637 1.29 14.30 30.93
C GLN A 637 1.85 14.39 29.50
N LYS A 638 1.94 15.60 28.91
CA LYS A 638 2.50 15.84 27.56
C LYS A 638 1.95 14.89 26.48
N HIS A 639 0.63 14.71 26.43
CA HIS A 639 -0.03 13.72 25.57
C HIS A 639 0.38 13.74 24.09
N GLY A 640 0.67 14.91 23.52
CA GLY A 640 1.12 15.05 22.13
C GLY A 640 2.49 14.43 21.83
N GLN A 641 3.25 14.03 22.87
CA GLN A 641 4.53 13.32 22.76
C GLN A 641 4.37 11.80 22.92
N MET A 642 3.17 11.31 23.24
CA MET A 642 2.90 9.88 23.33
C MET A 642 2.90 9.23 21.94
N PRO A 643 3.20 7.92 21.83
CA PRO A 643 3.16 7.22 20.56
C PRO A 643 1.80 7.40 19.87
N ILE A 644 1.81 7.62 18.55
CA ILE A 644 0.59 7.91 17.77
C ILE A 644 -0.47 6.78 17.81
N TYR A 645 -0.06 5.57 18.21
CA TYR A 645 -0.93 4.40 18.36
C TYR A 645 -1.39 4.18 19.81
N SER A 646 -0.88 4.95 20.78
CA SER A 646 -1.31 4.86 22.18
C SER A 646 -2.73 5.39 22.33
N GLN A 647 -3.54 4.77 23.19
CA GLN A 647 -4.90 5.21 23.43
C GLN A 647 -4.96 6.65 23.95
N GLN A 648 -4.00 7.00 24.83
CA GLN A 648 -3.86 8.35 25.38
C GLN A 648 -3.66 9.39 24.28
N PHE A 649 -2.78 9.13 23.30
CA PHE A 649 -2.60 10.02 22.15
C PHE A 649 -3.86 10.10 21.28
N ILE A 650 -4.50 8.95 21.01
CA ILE A 650 -5.69 8.89 20.16
C ILE A 650 -6.83 9.74 20.75
N TYR A 651 -7.17 9.53 22.02
CA TYR A 651 -8.19 10.31 22.72
C TYR A 651 -7.83 11.79 22.79
N TRP A 652 -6.59 12.12 23.13
CA TRP A 652 -6.10 13.50 23.12
C TRP A 652 -6.25 14.17 21.74
N ALA A 653 -5.85 13.47 20.66
CA ALA A 653 -5.92 13.98 19.30
C ALA A 653 -7.36 14.23 18.85
N VAL A 654 -8.30 13.35 19.22
CA VAL A 654 -9.72 13.50 18.91
C VAL A 654 -10.34 14.69 19.67
N MET A 655 -10.13 14.82 20.98
CA MET A 655 -10.65 15.96 21.76
C MET A 655 -10.05 17.32 21.34
N ASN A 656 -8.85 17.31 20.74
CA ASN A 656 -8.21 18.50 20.19
C ASN A 656 -8.50 18.74 18.70
N GLY A 657 -9.36 17.93 18.06
CA GLY A 657 -9.72 18.10 16.65
C GLY A 657 -8.57 17.83 15.67
N SER A 658 -7.50 17.17 16.14
CA SER A 658 -6.35 16.77 15.31
C SER A 658 -6.58 15.42 14.60
N ALA A 659 -7.63 14.69 15.01
CA ALA A 659 -8.06 13.44 14.40
C ALA A 659 -9.57 13.25 14.55
N GLU A 660 -10.18 12.46 13.67
CA GLU A 660 -11.54 11.94 13.85
C GLU A 660 -11.49 10.56 14.52
N PRO A 661 -12.50 10.19 15.33
CA PRO A 661 -12.58 8.85 15.92
C PRO A 661 -12.73 7.79 14.82
N ARG A 662 -11.91 6.74 14.86
CA ARG A 662 -11.99 5.60 13.90
C ARG A 662 -13.38 4.96 13.87
N SER A 663 -13.97 4.73 15.05
CA SER A 663 -15.33 4.25 15.24
C SER A 663 -15.67 4.35 16.74
N VAL A 664 -16.76 5.02 17.08
CA VAL A 664 -17.24 5.09 18.47
C VAL A 664 -17.74 3.72 18.95
N SER A 665 -18.30 2.92 18.04
CA SER A 665 -18.65 1.51 18.28
C SER A 665 -17.47 0.69 18.77
N TYR A 666 -16.30 0.92 18.18
CA TYR A 666 -15.08 0.22 18.56
C TYR A 666 -14.63 0.61 19.96
N TRP A 667 -14.77 1.89 20.34
CA TRP A 667 -14.46 2.35 21.69
C TRP A 667 -15.34 1.69 22.75
N VAL A 668 -16.65 1.55 22.50
CA VAL A 668 -17.56 0.89 23.45
C VAL A 668 -17.30 -0.62 23.53
N LYS A 669 -17.01 -1.28 22.39
CA LYS A 669 -16.71 -2.73 22.37
C LYS A 669 -15.33 -3.07 22.94
N HIS A 670 -14.38 -2.16 22.79
CA HIS A 670 -13.00 -2.31 23.26
C HIS A 670 -12.55 -1.02 23.96
N PRO A 671 -13.02 -0.77 25.20
CA PRO A 671 -12.64 0.41 25.96
C PRO A 671 -11.13 0.47 26.11
N GLY A 672 -10.52 1.45 25.46
CA GLY A 672 -9.08 1.64 25.57
C GLY A 672 -8.76 2.35 26.87
N LEU A 673 -8.00 1.68 27.74
CA LEU A 673 -7.58 2.21 29.03
C LEU A 673 -6.41 3.19 28.86
N VAL A 674 -6.49 4.32 29.57
CA VAL A 674 -5.40 5.29 29.69
C VAL A 674 -4.82 5.17 31.10
N TYR A 675 -3.50 5.24 31.23
CA TYR A 675 -2.81 5.15 32.52
C TYR A 675 -1.76 6.25 32.64
N TYR A 676 -1.72 6.93 33.78
CA TYR A 676 -0.70 7.93 34.12
C TYR A 676 0.36 7.28 35.00
N ALA A 677 1.55 7.10 34.44
CA ALA A 677 2.68 6.49 35.16
C ALA A 677 3.04 7.32 36.39
N GLY A 678 3.10 6.67 37.56
CA GLY A 678 3.39 7.33 38.84
C GLY A 678 2.22 8.08 39.48
N GLU A 679 1.08 8.23 38.78
CA GLU A 679 -0.10 8.92 39.30
C GLU A 679 -1.40 8.11 39.06
N GLY A 680 -1.34 6.78 39.24
CA GLY A 680 -2.44 5.85 38.97
C GLY A 680 -3.73 6.15 39.75
N TYR A 681 -3.62 6.80 40.91
CA TYR A 681 -4.75 7.20 41.75
C TYR A 681 -5.73 8.17 41.07
N TRP A 682 -5.32 8.89 40.02
CA TRP A 682 -6.22 9.75 39.24
C TRP A 682 -7.34 8.97 38.56
N SER A 683 -7.10 7.70 38.21
CA SER A 683 -8.15 6.85 37.65
C SER A 683 -9.32 6.68 38.62
N SER A 684 -9.02 6.51 39.91
CA SER A 684 -10.02 6.37 40.96
C SER A 684 -10.71 7.69 41.27
N LEU A 685 -9.96 8.80 41.31
CA LEU A 685 -10.50 10.13 41.53
C LEU A 685 -11.47 10.55 40.41
N TYR A 686 -11.11 10.34 39.14
CA TYR A 686 -11.98 10.67 38.01
C TYR A 686 -13.19 9.75 37.90
N ASN A 687 -13.07 8.47 38.24
CA ASN A 687 -14.23 7.57 38.37
C ASN A 687 -15.20 8.08 39.44
N LEU A 688 -14.69 8.41 40.62
CA LEU A 688 -15.49 8.96 41.70
C LEU A 688 -16.13 10.30 41.31
N PHE A 689 -15.42 11.13 40.54
CA PHE A 689 -15.93 12.41 40.05
C PHE A 689 -17.08 12.24 39.05
N LEU A 690 -16.97 11.31 38.10
CA LEU A 690 -18.08 10.95 37.21
C LEU A 690 -19.31 10.51 38.00
N LEU A 691 -19.11 9.72 39.07
CA LEU A 691 -20.21 9.17 39.85
C LEU A 691 -20.88 10.18 40.80
N LEU A 692 -20.13 11.15 41.34
CA LEU A 692 -20.64 12.15 42.28
C LEU A 692 -21.30 13.33 41.57
N THR A 693 -20.64 13.87 40.54
CA THR A 693 -21.12 15.06 39.81
C THR A 693 -20.86 14.95 38.31
N PRO A 694 -21.67 14.16 37.58
CA PRO A 694 -21.50 13.94 36.14
C PRO A 694 -21.45 15.24 35.30
N GLU A 695 -22.23 16.26 35.69
CA GLU A 695 -22.26 17.56 35.00
C GLU A 695 -20.92 18.31 35.10
N GLU A 696 -20.34 18.38 36.30
CA GLU A 696 -19.03 19.01 36.52
C GLU A 696 -17.89 18.19 35.92
N PHE A 697 -18.02 16.85 35.94
CA PHE A 697 -17.11 15.95 35.24
C PHE A 697 -17.08 16.25 33.74
N MET A 698 -18.25 16.34 33.10
CA MET A 698 -18.36 16.63 31.67
C MET A 698 -17.82 18.01 31.33
N HIS A 699 -18.14 19.03 32.12
CA HIS A 699 -17.58 20.37 31.95
C HIS A 699 -16.05 20.38 32.08
N THR A 700 -15.51 19.68 33.06
CA THR A 700 -14.05 19.57 33.27
C THR A 700 -13.38 18.79 32.15
N LEU A 701 -13.97 17.67 31.69
CA LEU A 701 -13.50 16.90 30.54
C LEU A 701 -13.42 17.79 29.28
N GLU A 702 -14.44 18.58 29.00
CA GLU A 702 -14.46 19.46 27.83
C GLU A 702 -13.48 20.63 27.90
N SER A 703 -13.21 21.13 29.10
CA SER A 703 -12.29 22.23 29.37
C SER A 703 -10.84 21.76 29.30
N VAL A 704 -10.53 20.68 30.01
CA VAL A 704 -9.17 20.16 30.18
C VAL A 704 -8.76 19.19 29.06
N LYS A 705 -9.73 18.51 28.44
CA LYS A 705 -9.52 17.51 27.37
C LYS A 705 -8.69 16.31 27.82
N SER A 706 -9.01 15.80 29.01
CA SER A 706 -8.30 14.69 29.66
C SER A 706 -8.53 13.34 28.97
N PRO A 707 -7.49 12.67 28.43
CA PRO A 707 -7.62 11.33 27.87
C PRO A 707 -8.04 10.28 28.90
N LEU A 708 -7.60 10.43 30.15
CA LEU A 708 -7.98 9.53 31.24
C LEU A 708 -9.48 9.65 31.58
N MET A 709 -10.00 10.88 31.72
CA MET A 709 -11.43 11.09 31.92
C MET A 709 -12.26 10.54 30.77
N LEU A 710 -11.82 10.73 29.51
CA LEU A 710 -12.53 10.14 28.37
C LEU A 710 -12.50 8.60 28.41
N SER A 711 -11.38 7.99 28.80
CA SER A 711 -11.30 6.53 28.93
C SER A 711 -12.28 5.98 29.97
N ILE A 712 -12.42 6.68 31.10
CA ILE A 712 -13.36 6.35 32.18
C ILE A 712 -14.80 6.47 31.71
N LEU A 713 -15.15 7.55 31.00
CA LEU A 713 -16.50 7.72 30.46
C LEU A 713 -16.87 6.62 29.46
N ILE A 714 -15.93 6.23 28.58
CA ILE A 714 -16.15 5.16 27.61
C ILE A 714 -16.31 3.81 28.32
N GLU A 715 -15.49 3.54 29.34
CA GLU A 715 -15.59 2.34 30.16
C GLU A 715 -16.93 2.27 30.90
N ASP A 716 -17.39 3.40 31.46
CA ASP A 716 -18.69 3.50 32.14
C ASP A 716 -19.85 3.18 31.18
N ILE A 717 -19.84 3.76 29.98
CA ILE A 717 -20.82 3.49 28.91
C ILE A 717 -20.78 2.03 28.45
N ALA A 718 -19.59 1.43 28.41
CA ALA A 718 -19.40 0.04 28.00
C ALA A 718 -19.83 -0.98 29.06
N LEU A 719 -19.91 -0.58 30.34
CA LEU A 719 -20.18 -1.50 31.46
C LEU A 719 -21.53 -1.24 32.15
N ARG A 720 -21.91 0.02 32.40
CA ARG A 720 -23.13 0.37 33.15
C ARG A 720 -24.39 0.47 32.30
N ASP A 721 -25.54 0.27 32.94
CA ASP A 721 -26.87 0.42 32.33
C ASP A 721 -27.15 1.88 31.97
N TYR A 722 -28.08 2.07 31.03
CA TYR A 722 -28.49 3.40 30.56
C TYR A 722 -28.93 4.32 31.71
N ASP A 723 -28.29 5.50 31.80
CA ASP A 723 -28.68 6.59 32.69
C ASP A 723 -29.12 7.81 31.87
N LYS A 724 -30.34 8.29 32.15
CA LYS A 724 -30.96 9.36 31.37
C LYS A 724 -30.23 10.69 31.52
N ASP A 725 -29.81 11.03 32.73
CA ASP A 725 -29.20 12.32 33.03
C ASP A 725 -27.81 12.44 32.38
N LEU A 726 -27.00 11.37 32.47
CA LEU A 726 -25.71 11.30 31.79
C LEU A 726 -25.88 11.27 30.26
N TYR A 727 -26.89 10.57 29.73
CA TYR A 727 -27.19 10.59 28.29
C TYR A 727 -27.52 12.01 27.80
N GLU A 728 -28.34 12.77 28.51
CA GLU A 728 -28.63 14.16 28.17
C GLU A 728 -27.39 15.05 28.20
N LEU A 729 -26.45 14.80 29.14
CA LEU A 729 -25.16 15.50 29.18
C LEU A 729 -24.29 15.18 27.96
N LEU A 730 -24.26 13.92 27.50
CA LEU A 730 -23.55 13.56 26.27
C LEU A 730 -24.09 14.32 25.05
N LEU A 731 -25.41 14.47 24.96
CA LEU A 731 -26.05 15.20 23.85
C LEU A 731 -25.83 16.72 23.90
N LYS A 732 -25.62 17.29 25.09
CA LYS A 732 -25.25 18.71 25.28
C LYS A 732 -23.79 19.00 24.94
N SER A 733 -22.96 17.98 24.77
CA SER A 733 -21.54 18.17 24.45
C SER A 733 -21.34 18.93 23.14
N LYS A 734 -20.29 19.75 23.10
CA LYS A 734 -19.81 20.42 21.87
C LYS A 734 -19.21 19.45 20.84
N TRP A 735 -18.88 18.22 21.24
CA TRP A 735 -18.25 17.24 20.36
C TRP A 735 -19.29 16.31 19.71
N ASN A 736 -19.41 16.39 18.38
CA ASN A 736 -20.37 15.58 17.62
C ASN A 736 -20.22 14.06 17.81
N TRP A 737 -19.00 13.58 18.11
CA TRP A 737 -18.75 12.16 18.35
C TRP A 737 -19.21 11.69 19.75
N MET A 738 -19.43 12.61 20.70
CA MET A 738 -20.08 12.25 21.98
C MET A 738 -21.57 11.99 21.78
N HIS A 739 -22.21 12.66 20.82
CA HIS A 739 -23.58 12.32 20.43
C HIS A 739 -23.65 10.89 19.90
N ASP A 740 -22.67 10.49 19.08
CA ASP A 740 -22.57 9.12 18.57
C ASP A 740 -22.30 8.10 19.69
N LEU A 741 -21.54 8.49 20.73
CA LEU A 741 -21.31 7.66 21.92
C LEU A 741 -22.59 7.45 22.72
N GLY A 742 -23.42 8.48 22.85
CA GLY A 742 -24.77 8.36 23.41
C GLY A 742 -25.64 7.37 22.62
N ALA A 743 -25.63 7.45 21.28
CA ALA A 743 -26.39 6.54 20.43
C ALA A 743 -25.92 5.08 20.59
N GLU A 744 -24.61 4.85 20.71
CA GLU A 744 -24.06 3.52 20.99
C GLU A 744 -24.46 2.97 22.34
N TRP A 745 -24.54 3.83 23.36
CA TRP A 745 -24.97 3.41 24.68
C TRP A 745 -26.43 2.96 24.68
N VAL A 746 -27.30 3.71 23.97
CA VAL A 746 -28.71 3.34 23.75
C VAL A 746 -28.80 2.02 22.99
N TRP A 747 -28.02 1.85 21.91
CA TRP A 747 -27.98 0.61 21.13
C TRP A 747 -27.57 -0.60 21.98
N ARG A 748 -26.48 -0.49 22.76
CA ARG A 748 -26.02 -1.57 23.66
C ARG A 748 -27.10 -2.00 24.66
N ASN A 749 -27.81 -1.03 25.24
CA ASN A 749 -28.87 -1.31 26.22
C ASN A 749 -30.15 -1.85 25.57
N TYR A 750 -30.44 -1.48 24.32
CA TYR A 750 -31.48 -2.13 23.53
C TYR A 750 -31.17 -3.63 23.31
N GLU A 751 -29.91 -3.96 22.97
CA GLU A 751 -29.48 -5.34 22.75
C GLU A 751 -29.46 -6.17 24.03
N SER A 752 -28.97 -5.59 25.14
CA SER A 752 -28.67 -6.36 26.37
C SER A 752 -29.81 -6.31 27.40
N ASN A 753 -30.55 -5.20 27.47
CA ASN A 753 -31.45 -4.87 28.58
C ASN A 753 -32.89 -4.57 28.11
N ASN A 754 -33.21 -4.76 26.82
CA ASN A 754 -34.52 -4.44 26.22
C ASN A 754 -34.98 -2.99 26.44
N LEU A 755 -34.04 -2.04 26.45
CA LEU A 755 -34.37 -0.61 26.49
C LEU A 755 -35.25 -0.20 25.30
N ASP A 756 -36.33 0.55 25.53
CA ASP A 756 -37.16 1.09 24.46
C ASP A 756 -36.50 2.32 23.82
N ILE A 757 -36.01 2.16 22.58
CA ILE A 757 -35.36 3.22 21.83
C ILE A 757 -36.32 4.38 21.55
N ASN A 758 -37.62 4.12 21.32
CA ASN A 758 -38.56 5.18 21.00
C ASN A 758 -38.78 6.10 22.20
N ASP A 759 -38.94 5.54 23.39
CA ASP A 759 -39.08 6.32 24.63
C ASP A 759 -37.87 7.24 24.86
N VAL A 760 -36.65 6.73 24.62
CA VAL A 760 -35.42 7.52 24.73
C VAL A 760 -35.36 8.64 23.68
N LEU A 761 -35.76 8.35 22.44
CA LEU A 761 -35.77 9.35 21.37
C LEU A 761 -36.87 10.39 21.59
N ASP A 762 -38.04 10.01 22.10
CA ASP A 762 -39.14 10.94 22.35
C ASP A 762 -38.87 11.87 23.53
N SER A 763 -37.91 11.54 24.40
CA SER A 763 -37.52 12.39 25.54
C SER A 763 -36.50 13.48 25.22
N ILE A 764 -36.01 13.58 23.98
CA ILE A 764 -34.96 14.56 23.60
C ILE A 764 -35.43 15.51 22.49
N GLU A 765 -34.72 16.64 22.33
CA GLU A 765 -35.06 17.69 21.36
C GLU A 765 -35.01 17.21 19.89
N PRO A 766 -35.89 17.70 18.99
CA PRO A 766 -36.05 17.16 17.62
C PRO A 766 -34.77 17.09 16.77
N HIS A 767 -33.88 18.07 16.90
CA HIS A 767 -32.60 18.09 16.18
C HIS A 767 -31.68 16.92 16.61
N MET A 768 -31.67 16.56 17.90
CA MET A 768 -30.95 15.39 18.39
C MET A 768 -31.68 14.10 18.08
N GLN A 769 -33.03 14.09 18.08
CA GLN A 769 -33.79 12.93 17.62
C GLN A 769 -33.35 12.51 16.21
N LEU A 770 -33.17 13.45 15.29
CA LEU A 770 -32.76 13.16 13.92
C LEU A 770 -31.35 12.55 13.88
N LYS A 771 -30.38 13.15 14.59
CA LYS A 771 -29.00 12.66 14.66
C LYS A 771 -28.90 11.26 15.26
N GLN A 772 -29.58 11.04 16.38
CA GLN A 772 -29.59 9.75 17.08
C GLN A 772 -30.30 8.68 16.23
N SER A 773 -31.45 9.00 15.64
CA SER A 773 -32.19 8.08 14.76
C SER A 773 -31.36 7.64 13.55
N ALA A 774 -30.65 8.58 12.90
CA ALA A 774 -29.78 8.26 11.76
C ALA A 774 -28.63 7.31 12.14
N TYR A 775 -28.03 7.51 13.31
CA TYR A 775 -26.98 6.63 13.82
C TYR A 775 -27.54 5.23 14.13
N LEU A 776 -28.62 5.17 14.91
CA LEU A 776 -29.28 3.93 15.32
C LEU A 776 -29.82 3.14 14.12
N LEU A 777 -30.27 3.82 13.06
CA LEU A 777 -30.72 3.15 11.83
C LEU A 777 -29.58 2.36 11.17
N SER A 778 -28.37 2.92 11.15
CA SER A 778 -27.19 2.22 10.63
C SER A 778 -26.90 0.95 11.42
N LYS A 779 -27.09 1.01 12.75
CA LYS A 779 -26.93 -0.14 13.65
C LYS A 779 -28.00 -1.19 13.44
N ALA A 780 -29.26 -0.78 13.47
CA ALA A 780 -30.40 -1.64 13.23
C ALA A 780 -30.24 -2.40 11.91
N ALA A 781 -29.87 -1.71 10.83
CA ALA A 781 -29.71 -2.34 9.52
C ALA A 781 -28.54 -3.34 9.46
N PHE A 782 -27.39 -2.98 10.07
CA PHE A 782 -26.25 -3.90 10.15
C PHE A 782 -26.63 -5.19 10.90
N HIS A 783 -27.31 -5.07 12.05
CA HIS A 783 -27.70 -6.22 12.86
C HIS A 783 -28.82 -7.04 12.21
N ALA A 784 -29.83 -6.40 11.61
CA ALA A 784 -30.89 -7.06 10.87
C ALA A 784 -30.34 -7.94 9.73
N ARG A 785 -29.31 -7.45 9.02
CA ARG A 785 -28.61 -8.20 7.96
C ARG A 785 -27.78 -9.36 8.52
N MET A 786 -27.06 -9.15 9.62
CA MET A 786 -26.23 -10.20 10.23
C MET A 786 -27.06 -11.34 10.84
N GLN A 787 -28.26 -11.04 11.35
CA GLN A 787 -29.16 -12.06 11.88
C GLN A 787 -29.87 -12.85 10.78
N GLN A 788 -30.30 -12.22 9.68
CA GLN A 788 -30.86 -12.95 8.52
C GLN A 788 -29.90 -14.00 7.92
N ALA A 789 -28.59 -13.79 8.02
CA ALA A 789 -27.61 -14.77 7.58
C ALA A 789 -27.53 -16.00 8.49
N ASN A 790 -28.05 -15.92 9.73
CA ASN A 790 -27.84 -16.91 10.78
C ASN A 790 -29.14 -17.54 11.34
N THR A 791 -30.31 -16.87 11.30
CA THR A 791 -31.62 -17.40 11.73
C THR A 791 -32.79 -16.64 11.06
N SER A 792 -34.02 -17.16 11.15
CA SER A 792 -35.27 -16.50 10.71
C SER A 792 -35.78 -15.41 11.70
N GLU A 793 -34.93 -14.92 12.61
CA GLU A 793 -35.32 -14.11 13.77
C GLU A 793 -35.01 -12.60 13.65
N GLY A 794 -34.52 -12.09 12.51
CA GLY A 794 -34.20 -10.66 12.33
C GLY A 794 -35.40 -9.70 12.20
N GLU A 795 -36.62 -10.16 12.48
CA GLU A 795 -37.85 -9.36 12.31
C GLU A 795 -37.93 -8.18 13.27
N LYS A 796 -37.35 -8.30 14.48
CA LYS A 796 -37.31 -7.24 15.49
C LYS A 796 -36.52 -6.02 15.02
N GLU A 797 -35.30 -6.23 14.52
CA GLU A 797 -34.41 -5.17 14.04
C GLU A 797 -34.89 -4.58 12.70
N TRP A 798 -35.50 -5.39 11.82
CA TRP A 798 -36.14 -4.86 10.61
C TRP A 798 -37.34 -3.97 10.90
N ASN A 799 -38.16 -4.32 11.90
CA ASN A 799 -39.24 -3.45 12.37
C ASN A 799 -38.69 -2.14 12.95
N LEU A 800 -37.59 -2.20 13.71
CA LEU A 800 -36.90 -1.02 14.20
C LEU A 800 -36.35 -0.14 13.05
N CYS A 801 -35.78 -0.73 11.99
CA CYS A 801 -35.36 0.02 10.81
C CYS A 801 -36.52 0.81 10.21
N SER A 802 -37.69 0.18 10.01
CA SER A 802 -38.87 0.84 9.47
C SER A 802 -39.34 2.01 10.35
N GLN A 803 -39.40 1.81 11.67
CA GLN A 803 -39.78 2.86 12.62
C GLN A 803 -38.80 4.04 12.60
N LEU A 804 -37.49 3.77 12.54
CA LEU A 804 -36.46 4.81 12.49
C LEU A 804 -36.48 5.57 11.16
N ILE A 805 -36.74 4.90 10.03
CA ILE A 805 -36.92 5.55 8.72
C ILE A 805 -38.12 6.50 8.77
N GLU A 806 -39.28 6.03 9.26
CA GLU A 806 -40.48 6.86 9.40
C GLU A 806 -40.23 8.08 10.29
N ARG A 807 -39.53 7.89 11.42
CA ARG A 807 -39.16 8.97 12.33
C ARG A 807 -38.24 9.99 11.66
N ILE A 808 -37.19 9.54 10.96
CA ILE A 808 -36.27 10.42 10.21
C ILE A 808 -37.03 11.23 9.16
N VAL A 809 -37.89 10.57 8.38
CA VAL A 809 -38.70 11.21 7.33
C VAL A 809 -39.64 12.26 7.93
N ARG A 810 -40.31 11.94 9.03
CA ARG A 810 -41.19 12.87 9.76
C ARG A 810 -40.41 14.10 10.22
N LEU A 811 -39.26 13.91 10.86
CA LEU A 811 -38.41 15.00 11.36
C LEU A 811 -37.91 15.91 10.23
N CYS A 812 -37.46 15.34 9.11
CA CYS A 812 -37.00 16.11 7.95
C CYS A 812 -38.13 16.91 7.26
N ASN A 813 -39.37 16.41 7.30
CA ASN A 813 -40.49 17.00 6.55
C ASN A 813 -41.38 17.94 7.36
N GLU A 814 -41.49 17.71 8.67
CA GLU A 814 -42.51 18.34 9.53
C GLU A 814 -41.92 19.23 10.61
N THR A 815 -40.60 19.17 10.83
CA THR A 815 -39.89 19.97 11.84
C THR A 815 -38.99 21.02 11.17
N ASP A 816 -38.84 22.18 11.80
CA ASP A 816 -37.99 23.28 11.33
C ASP A 816 -36.50 23.03 11.67
N ILE A 817 -35.95 21.91 11.20
CA ILE A 817 -34.51 21.58 11.34
C ILE A 817 -33.75 22.17 10.14
N PRO A 818 -32.66 22.94 10.35
CA PRO A 818 -31.88 23.51 9.25
C PRO A 818 -31.37 22.45 8.26
N ARG A 819 -31.40 22.77 6.97
CA ARG A 819 -31.01 21.83 5.88
C ARG A 819 -29.62 21.22 6.06
N ASP A 820 -28.63 22.03 6.47
CA ASP A 820 -27.26 21.57 6.67
C ASP A 820 -27.16 20.57 7.83
N GLU A 821 -27.99 20.73 8.87
CA GLU A 821 -28.08 19.78 9.98
C GLU A 821 -28.75 18.48 9.56
N GLN A 822 -29.81 18.56 8.73
CA GLN A 822 -30.45 17.37 8.18
C GLN A 822 -29.46 16.56 7.34
N ILE A 823 -28.73 17.20 6.43
CA ILE A 823 -27.71 16.55 5.59
C ILE A 823 -26.62 15.92 6.47
N THR A 824 -26.13 16.66 7.46
CA THR A 824 -25.10 16.17 8.38
C THR A 824 -25.57 14.94 9.16
N ALA A 825 -26.81 14.93 9.64
CA ALA A 825 -27.39 13.79 10.34
C ALA A 825 -27.56 12.59 9.40
N LEU A 826 -28.14 12.77 8.22
CA LEU A 826 -28.38 11.69 7.26
C LEU A 826 -27.08 11.09 6.71
N ASN A 827 -26.00 11.87 6.62
CA ASN A 827 -24.67 11.38 6.28
C ASN A 827 -24.12 10.35 7.27
N LYS A 828 -24.69 10.25 8.48
CA LYS A 828 -24.38 9.17 9.44
C LYS A 828 -25.01 7.83 9.06
N VAL A 829 -26.09 7.81 8.27
CA VAL A 829 -26.73 6.58 7.80
C VAL A 829 -25.79 5.84 6.86
N LYS A 830 -25.10 4.79 7.32
CA LYS A 830 -24.10 4.05 6.54
C LYS A 830 -24.16 2.55 6.83
N GLU A 831 -24.11 1.74 5.78
CA GLU A 831 -23.96 0.29 5.86
C GLU A 831 -22.82 -0.18 4.93
N LEU A 832 -22.12 -1.26 5.31
CA LEU A 832 -20.90 -1.73 4.62
C LEU A 832 -21.19 -2.53 3.35
N GLU A 833 -22.33 -3.22 3.30
CA GLU A 833 -22.84 -3.98 2.16
C GLU A 833 -23.62 -3.04 1.23
N LYS A 834 -23.28 -3.11 -0.06
CA LYS A 834 -23.71 -2.11 -1.05
C LYS A 834 -25.22 -2.13 -1.29
N ASN A 835 -25.86 -3.30 -1.32
CA ASN A 835 -27.30 -3.41 -1.53
C ASN A 835 -28.09 -2.79 -0.37
N SER A 836 -27.76 -3.19 0.86
CA SER A 836 -28.40 -2.70 2.08
C SER A 836 -28.21 -1.20 2.26
N ASN A 837 -26.99 -0.70 2.02
CA ASN A 837 -26.72 0.73 2.08
C ASN A 837 -27.52 1.53 1.02
N ALA A 838 -27.59 1.04 -0.23
CA ALA A 838 -28.35 1.69 -1.28
C ALA A 838 -29.85 1.68 -1.00
N TRP A 839 -30.38 0.56 -0.48
CA TRP A 839 -31.77 0.45 -0.06
C TRP A 839 -32.12 1.47 1.02
N LEU A 840 -31.36 1.53 2.13
CA LEU A 840 -31.58 2.47 3.23
C LEU A 840 -31.66 3.92 2.76
N ILE A 841 -30.64 4.35 2.02
CA ILE A 841 -30.52 5.73 1.57
C ILE A 841 -31.65 6.07 0.60
N LEU A 842 -32.01 5.16 -0.32
CA LEU A 842 -33.11 5.35 -1.25
C LEU A 842 -34.46 5.42 -0.54
N SER A 843 -34.72 4.54 0.42
CA SER A 843 -35.95 4.50 1.22
C SER A 843 -36.19 5.80 1.97
N ILE A 844 -35.14 6.39 2.55
CA ILE A 844 -35.24 7.71 3.19
C ILE A 844 -35.47 8.79 2.13
N ALA A 845 -34.64 8.84 1.09
CA ALA A 845 -34.64 9.91 0.10
C ALA A 845 -35.97 10.02 -0.67
N GLN A 846 -36.64 8.89 -0.95
CA GLN A 846 -37.93 8.86 -1.65
C GLN A 846 -39.04 9.63 -0.91
N SER A 847 -38.95 9.72 0.42
CA SER A 847 -39.97 10.33 1.26
C SER A 847 -39.60 11.74 1.75
N ILE A 848 -38.39 12.24 1.47
CA ILE A 848 -37.96 13.60 1.81
C ILE A 848 -38.51 14.61 0.78
N LYS A 849 -39.25 15.61 1.26
CA LYS A 849 -39.85 16.67 0.44
C LYS A 849 -38.82 17.69 -0.05
N ASP A 850 -37.89 18.12 0.81
CA ASP A 850 -36.85 19.08 0.43
C ASP A 850 -35.92 18.50 -0.64
N GLU A 851 -35.85 19.16 -1.80
CA GLU A 851 -35.09 18.65 -2.94
C GLU A 851 -33.58 18.66 -2.69
N SER A 852 -33.07 19.63 -1.94
CA SER A 852 -31.64 19.74 -1.67
C SER A 852 -31.18 18.60 -0.78
N VAL A 853 -31.89 18.34 0.31
CA VAL A 853 -31.59 17.25 1.24
C VAL A 853 -31.75 15.90 0.54
N ARG A 854 -32.86 15.70 -0.20
CA ARG A 854 -33.08 14.48 -0.99
C ARG A 854 -31.97 14.23 -2.00
N ASN A 855 -31.60 15.25 -2.78
CA ASN A 855 -30.61 15.09 -3.85
C ASN A 855 -29.23 14.75 -3.30
N ASP A 856 -28.83 15.35 -2.16
CA ASP A 856 -27.57 15.03 -1.48
C ASP A 856 -27.53 13.54 -1.11
N GLN A 857 -28.63 12.99 -0.58
CA GLN A 857 -28.71 11.56 -0.25
C GLN A 857 -28.64 10.66 -1.50
N LEU A 858 -29.33 11.01 -2.58
CA LEU A 858 -29.28 10.22 -3.82
C LEU A 858 -27.88 10.20 -4.46
N ASP A 859 -27.17 11.33 -4.40
CA ASP A 859 -25.81 11.45 -4.94
C ASP A 859 -24.80 10.54 -4.18
N ARG A 860 -25.09 10.13 -2.93
CA ARG A 860 -24.30 9.16 -2.16
C ARG A 860 -24.40 7.72 -2.68
N ILE A 861 -25.38 7.40 -3.51
CA ILE A 861 -25.50 6.09 -4.16
C ILE A 861 -25.00 6.17 -5.61
N ILE A 862 -25.35 7.24 -6.32
CA ILE A 862 -25.04 7.42 -7.75
C ILE A 862 -23.54 7.62 -7.97
N ASN A 863 -22.90 8.51 -7.21
CA ASN A 863 -21.49 8.84 -7.44
C ASN A 863 -20.54 7.66 -7.20
N PRO A 864 -20.67 6.87 -6.11
CA PRO A 864 -19.82 5.70 -5.91
C PRO A 864 -19.96 4.64 -7.00
N TYR A 865 -21.14 4.52 -7.63
CA TYR A 865 -21.35 3.61 -8.74
C TYR A 865 -20.45 3.98 -9.92
N PHE A 866 -20.57 5.22 -10.42
CA PHE A 866 -19.83 5.68 -11.60
C PHE A 866 -18.37 6.05 -11.33
N ASN A 867 -17.96 6.29 -10.09
CA ASN A 867 -16.56 6.61 -9.76
C ASN A 867 -15.73 5.38 -9.36
N SER A 868 -16.32 4.18 -9.32
CA SER A 868 -15.59 2.98 -8.93
C SER A 868 -14.86 2.34 -10.10
N ASP A 869 -13.60 1.96 -9.92
CA ASP A 869 -12.79 1.27 -10.94
C ASP A 869 -13.22 -0.19 -11.21
N HIS A 870 -14.43 -0.58 -10.76
CA HIS A 870 -15.05 -1.90 -10.94
C HIS A 870 -14.05 -3.06 -11.12
N SER A 871 -13.36 -3.44 -10.05
CA SER A 871 -12.26 -4.42 -10.09
C SER A 871 -12.70 -5.82 -10.60
N LEU A 872 -13.98 -6.14 -10.47
CA LEU A 872 -14.61 -7.39 -10.91
C LEU A 872 -15.68 -7.15 -11.98
N PRO A 873 -15.87 -8.08 -12.93
CA PRO A 873 -17.01 -8.06 -13.85
C PRO A 873 -18.34 -8.05 -13.09
N CYS A 874 -19.33 -7.37 -13.65
CA CYS A 874 -20.68 -7.32 -13.08
C CYS A 874 -21.31 -8.72 -12.98
N ASN A 875 -21.85 -9.08 -11.81
CA ASN A 875 -22.54 -10.33 -11.58
C ASN A 875 -24.00 -10.07 -11.18
N LEU A 876 -24.93 -10.24 -12.12
CA LEU A 876 -26.35 -9.94 -11.90
C LEU A 876 -26.99 -10.68 -10.73
N LYS A 877 -26.50 -11.86 -10.32
CA LYS A 877 -27.02 -12.57 -9.14
C LYS A 877 -26.69 -11.86 -7.83
N LYS A 878 -25.59 -11.11 -7.78
CA LYS A 878 -25.12 -10.40 -6.59
C LYS A 878 -25.36 -8.90 -6.66
N ASP A 879 -25.20 -8.33 -7.85
CA ASP A 879 -25.15 -6.88 -8.08
C ASP A 879 -26.46 -6.33 -8.66
N GLY A 880 -27.36 -7.18 -9.14
CA GLY A 880 -28.58 -6.75 -9.83
C GLY A 880 -29.47 -5.84 -8.98
N GLN A 881 -29.65 -6.19 -7.70
CA GLN A 881 -30.48 -5.41 -6.77
C GLN A 881 -29.85 -4.03 -6.48
N TYR A 882 -28.53 -3.97 -6.30
CA TYR A 882 -27.79 -2.72 -6.13
C TYR A 882 -27.93 -1.83 -7.36
N ILE A 883 -27.76 -2.38 -8.56
CA ILE A 883 -27.94 -1.64 -9.83
C ILE A 883 -29.37 -1.08 -9.91
N GLU A 884 -30.38 -1.89 -9.57
CA GLU A 884 -31.78 -1.43 -9.55
C GLU A 884 -31.98 -0.22 -8.62
N PHE A 885 -31.40 -0.25 -7.41
CA PHE A 885 -31.47 0.88 -6.48
C PHE A 885 -30.75 2.13 -7.02
N VAL A 886 -29.57 1.97 -7.63
CA VAL A 886 -28.82 3.09 -8.23
C VAL A 886 -29.63 3.70 -9.38
N VAL A 887 -30.27 2.87 -10.21
CA VAL A 887 -31.13 3.33 -11.31
C VAL A 887 -32.34 4.10 -10.79
N LYS A 888 -33.05 3.58 -9.78
CA LYS A 888 -34.18 4.28 -9.14
C LYS A 888 -33.73 5.59 -8.51
N ALA A 889 -32.55 5.61 -7.88
CA ALA A 889 -31.98 6.82 -7.29
C ALA A 889 -31.67 7.87 -8.37
N ALA A 890 -31.03 7.46 -9.46
CA ALA A 890 -30.69 8.34 -10.58
C ALA A 890 -31.94 8.91 -11.27
N GLU A 891 -32.97 8.08 -11.47
CA GLU A 891 -34.24 8.53 -12.05
C GLU A 891 -34.93 9.56 -11.14
N LEU A 892 -35.02 9.28 -9.82
CA LEU A 892 -35.59 10.21 -8.86
C LEU A 892 -34.81 11.54 -8.79
N ARG A 893 -33.48 11.47 -8.93
CA ARG A 893 -32.54 12.59 -8.83
C ARG A 893 -32.55 13.51 -10.04
N TYR A 894 -32.65 12.94 -11.25
CA TYR A 894 -32.45 13.69 -12.50
C TYR A 894 -33.73 13.88 -13.31
N LYS A 895 -34.72 12.99 -13.21
CA LYS A 895 -36.01 13.00 -13.95
C LYS A 895 -35.84 13.51 -15.38
N ASP A 896 -36.37 14.69 -15.69
CA ASP A 896 -36.35 15.33 -17.02
C ASP A 896 -34.93 15.59 -17.58
N THR A 897 -33.90 15.56 -16.73
CA THR A 897 -32.50 15.77 -17.12
C THR A 897 -31.65 14.49 -17.10
N PHE A 898 -32.27 13.31 -16.89
CA PHE A 898 -31.59 12.01 -16.76
C PHE A 898 -30.61 11.75 -17.90
N GLU A 899 -31.07 11.84 -19.17
CA GLU A 899 -30.21 11.56 -20.33
C GLU A 899 -28.96 12.45 -20.35
N LYS A 900 -29.14 13.76 -20.10
CA LYS A 900 -28.04 14.74 -20.11
C LYS A 900 -27.03 14.49 -18.98
N ARG A 901 -27.48 13.99 -17.83
CA ARG A 901 -26.63 13.75 -16.66
C ARG A 901 -25.93 12.41 -16.75
N ILE A 902 -26.66 11.32 -16.99
CA ILE A 902 -26.09 9.98 -17.12
C ILE A 902 -25.11 9.89 -18.29
N SER A 903 -25.39 10.53 -19.42
CA SER A 903 -24.46 10.51 -20.56
C SER A 903 -23.09 11.13 -20.26
N LYS A 904 -22.98 11.98 -19.22
CA LYS A 904 -21.69 12.52 -18.75
C LYS A 904 -20.99 11.61 -17.75
N LEU A 905 -21.74 10.76 -17.05
CA LEU A 905 -21.21 9.81 -16.07
C LEU A 905 -20.76 8.50 -16.72
N LEU A 906 -21.35 8.12 -17.86
CA LEU A 906 -20.92 6.95 -18.63
C LEU A 906 -19.46 7.06 -19.11
N HIS A 907 -18.78 5.92 -19.11
CA HIS A 907 -17.36 5.81 -19.38
C HIS A 907 -17.04 5.68 -20.87
N TRP A 908 -17.30 6.74 -21.65
CA TRP A 908 -17.03 6.77 -23.10
C TRP A 908 -15.58 6.43 -23.47
N HIS A 909 -14.62 6.74 -22.58
CA HIS A 909 -13.20 6.44 -22.80
C HIS A 909 -12.94 4.93 -22.65
N ALA A 910 -13.52 4.28 -21.65
CA ALA A 910 -13.46 2.83 -21.49
C ALA A 910 -14.13 2.10 -22.68
N LEU A 911 -15.27 2.61 -23.15
CA LEU A 911 -15.91 2.08 -24.36
C LEU A 911 -15.00 2.20 -25.59
N SER A 912 -14.29 3.32 -25.74
CA SER A 912 -13.34 3.50 -26.85
C SER A 912 -12.15 2.54 -26.75
N ASP A 913 -11.59 2.35 -25.57
CA ASP A 913 -10.45 1.47 -25.33
C ASP A 913 -10.83 0.00 -25.55
N TRP A 914 -11.94 -0.45 -24.96
CA TRP A 914 -12.44 -1.81 -25.11
C TRP A 914 -12.70 -2.17 -26.58
N LYS A 915 -13.19 -1.21 -27.38
CA LYS A 915 -13.44 -1.37 -28.82
C LYS A 915 -12.22 -1.15 -29.70
N GLU A 916 -11.08 -0.68 -29.20
CA GLU A 916 -9.91 -0.44 -30.04
C GLU A 916 -9.32 -1.78 -30.53
N PRO A 917 -9.24 -2.03 -31.86
CA PRO A 917 -8.64 -3.26 -32.36
C PRO A 917 -7.23 -3.49 -31.80
N TYR A 918 -6.94 -4.74 -31.45
CA TYR A 918 -5.65 -5.19 -30.92
C TYR A 918 -5.22 -4.55 -29.59
N LEU A 919 -6.08 -3.80 -28.86
CA LEU A 919 -5.71 -3.28 -27.54
C LEU A 919 -5.43 -4.42 -26.56
N ARG A 920 -6.28 -5.45 -26.57
CA ARG A 920 -6.13 -6.68 -25.80
C ARG A 920 -4.73 -7.32 -25.96
N ASP A 921 -4.19 -7.30 -27.17
CA ASP A 921 -2.91 -7.94 -27.51
C ASP A 921 -1.71 -7.18 -26.92
N ARG A 922 -1.76 -5.84 -26.96
CA ARG A 922 -0.65 -4.97 -26.53
C ARG A 922 -0.75 -4.53 -25.06
N ASP A 923 -1.95 -4.41 -24.51
CA ASP A 923 -2.23 -3.95 -23.16
C ASP A 923 -3.53 -4.60 -22.63
N TYR A 924 -3.40 -5.87 -22.24
CA TYR A 924 -4.51 -6.69 -21.73
C TYR A 924 -5.14 -6.07 -20.48
N ASP A 925 -4.35 -5.49 -19.57
CA ASP A 925 -4.83 -4.95 -18.31
C ASP A 925 -5.71 -3.72 -18.54
N ARG A 926 -5.30 -2.81 -19.45
CA ARG A 926 -6.11 -1.66 -19.86
C ARG A 926 -7.39 -2.11 -20.57
N TRP A 927 -7.29 -3.09 -21.48
CA TRP A 927 -8.45 -3.62 -22.20
C TRP A 927 -9.45 -4.29 -21.24
N SER A 928 -8.99 -5.16 -20.33
CA SER A 928 -9.82 -5.88 -19.37
C SER A 928 -10.48 -4.95 -18.35
N SER A 929 -9.74 -3.94 -17.87
CA SER A 929 -10.32 -2.90 -17.00
C SER A 929 -11.44 -2.14 -17.71
N SER A 930 -11.23 -1.80 -18.99
CA SER A 930 -12.22 -1.10 -19.81
C SER A 930 -13.46 -1.96 -20.08
N GLU A 931 -13.28 -3.25 -20.39
CA GLU A 931 -14.36 -4.22 -20.56
C GLU A 931 -15.27 -4.30 -19.33
N LYS A 932 -14.67 -4.40 -18.13
CA LYS A 932 -15.43 -4.46 -16.87
C LYS A 932 -16.27 -3.21 -16.67
N ILE A 933 -15.67 -2.03 -16.79
CA ILE A 933 -16.36 -0.74 -16.63
C ILE A 933 -17.53 -0.62 -17.60
N VAL A 934 -17.30 -0.95 -18.88
CA VAL A 934 -18.36 -0.93 -19.91
C VAL A 934 -19.46 -1.92 -19.60
N GLY A 935 -19.12 -3.10 -19.06
CA GLY A 935 -20.09 -4.08 -18.60
C GLY A 935 -21.02 -3.53 -17.52
N TRP A 936 -20.48 -2.84 -16.51
CA TRP A 936 -21.28 -2.17 -15.48
C TRP A 936 -22.18 -1.07 -16.07
N ASP A 937 -21.64 -0.18 -16.90
CA ASP A 937 -22.42 0.85 -17.60
C ASP A 937 -23.57 0.24 -18.43
N ALA A 938 -23.32 -0.86 -19.13
CA ALA A 938 -24.32 -1.54 -19.95
C ALA A 938 -25.44 -2.16 -19.08
N GLU A 939 -25.10 -2.80 -17.96
CA GLU A 939 -26.10 -3.37 -17.04
C GLU A 939 -26.93 -2.28 -16.35
N PHE A 940 -26.35 -1.12 -16.04
CA PHE A 940 -27.10 0.06 -15.58
C PHE A 940 -28.19 0.45 -16.59
N LEU A 941 -27.81 0.62 -17.86
CA LEU A 941 -28.73 1.03 -18.92
C LEU A 941 -29.78 -0.04 -19.23
N LYS A 942 -29.42 -1.33 -19.22
CA LYS A 942 -30.37 -2.44 -19.38
C LYS A 942 -31.37 -2.47 -18.23
N THR A 943 -30.92 -2.28 -16.99
CA THR A 943 -31.79 -2.24 -15.82
C THR A 943 -32.78 -1.07 -15.90
N TYR A 944 -32.33 0.10 -16.40
CA TYR A 944 -33.22 1.23 -16.68
C TYR A 944 -34.33 0.87 -17.69
N GLN A 945 -34.01 0.16 -18.78
CA GLN A 945 -35.03 -0.31 -19.72
C GLN A 945 -35.98 -1.34 -19.10
N ASN A 946 -35.44 -2.27 -18.28
CA ASN A 946 -36.23 -3.32 -17.64
C ASN A 946 -37.23 -2.76 -16.62
N LEU A 947 -36.92 -1.61 -16.00
CA LEU A 947 -37.85 -0.88 -15.13
C LEU A 947 -38.93 -0.08 -15.90
N GLY A 948 -38.95 -0.16 -17.23
CA GLY A 948 -39.98 0.43 -18.09
C GLY A 948 -39.66 1.84 -18.60
N TYR A 949 -38.43 2.34 -18.41
CA TYR A 949 -38.02 3.65 -18.91
C TYR A 949 -37.47 3.58 -20.34
N GLU A 950 -37.71 4.62 -21.14
CA GLU A 950 -37.22 4.69 -22.53
C GLU A 950 -35.79 5.24 -22.60
N LEU A 951 -34.90 4.55 -23.32
CA LEU A 951 -33.56 5.06 -23.64
C LEU A 951 -33.58 5.92 -24.90
N GLY A 952 -33.33 7.22 -24.72
CA GLY A 952 -33.16 8.21 -25.79
C GLY A 952 -31.71 8.44 -26.22
N GLY A 953 -31.57 9.03 -27.41
CA GLY A 953 -30.37 9.75 -27.88
C GLY A 953 -29.02 9.09 -27.59
N LYS A 954 -28.23 9.71 -26.70
CA LYS A 954 -26.84 9.31 -26.43
C LYS A 954 -26.73 8.00 -25.64
N LEU A 955 -27.67 7.73 -24.75
CA LEU A 955 -27.65 6.53 -23.91
C LEU A 955 -27.94 5.28 -24.73
N LYS A 956 -28.94 5.34 -25.61
CA LYS A 956 -29.24 4.26 -26.56
C LYS A 956 -28.04 3.99 -27.47
N ARG A 957 -27.42 5.05 -28.01
CA ARG A 957 -26.19 4.93 -28.82
C ARG A 957 -25.01 4.31 -28.07
N TYR A 958 -24.89 4.53 -26.76
CA TYR A 958 -23.86 3.86 -25.95
C TYR A 958 -24.13 2.36 -25.88
N LEU A 959 -25.36 1.98 -25.49
CA LEU A 959 -25.75 0.59 -25.33
C LEU A 959 -25.70 -0.21 -26.64
N ASP A 960 -26.15 0.38 -27.75
CA ASP A 960 -26.10 -0.26 -29.07
C ASP A 960 -24.63 -0.56 -29.48
N GLN A 961 -23.71 0.37 -29.19
CA GLN A 961 -22.29 0.16 -29.47
C GLN A 961 -21.64 -0.95 -28.63
N VAL A 962 -22.21 -1.26 -27.46
CA VAL A 962 -21.78 -2.38 -26.62
C VAL A 962 -22.30 -3.71 -27.19
N LYS A 963 -23.58 -3.76 -27.58
CA LYS A 963 -24.21 -4.97 -28.15
C LYS A 963 -23.52 -5.45 -29.43
N ASP A 964 -23.14 -4.53 -30.32
CA ASP A 964 -22.37 -4.85 -31.53
C ASP A 964 -21.01 -5.53 -31.25
N SER A 965 -20.53 -5.47 -30.00
CA SER A 965 -19.22 -5.99 -29.59
C SER A 965 -19.31 -7.31 -28.80
N SER A 966 -20.48 -7.69 -28.26
CA SER A 966 -20.67 -8.91 -27.45
C SER A 966 -21.08 -10.16 -28.23
N ASP A 967 -21.46 -10.02 -29.50
CA ASP A 967 -21.76 -11.13 -30.41
C ASP A 967 -20.50 -11.68 -31.13
N LYS A 968 -19.31 -11.45 -30.56
CA LYS A 968 -17.98 -11.82 -31.08
C LYS A 968 -17.09 -12.35 -29.97
#